data_AF-A0A1E7G2C6-F1
#
_entry.id   AF-A0A1E7G2C6-F1
#
_cell.length_a   1.000
_cell.length_b   1.000
_cell.length_c   1.000
_cell.angle_alpha   90.00
_cell.angle_beta   90.00
_cell.angle_gamma   90.00
#
_symmetry.space_group_name_H-M   'P 1'
#
loop_
_entity.id
_entity.type
_entity.pdbx_description
1 polymer ?
#
loop_
_entity_poly.entity_id
_entity_poly.type
_entity_poly.pdbx_seq_one_letter_code
_entity_poly.pdbx_strand_id
1 'polypeptide(L)'
;MEKSFFLKSTLGLFLLVSLSSVAFADDASYQTGADTGVSKLPAMVSKVDSVTDQTIKGLDLTSYQAEIAAGVKFYDFNGGLLDGNGLMELLKNNGVNYVNLKVAVNPFDANGNTYGQGQPTLQNAIKTAVLAQNAGLKVNFTLLFSDAYTSDDVQKAPKNWPSDDEKLHSQVTAYIDDVISQLNNNKVLPNMITVGNQINYKFSDKTDWPTITMLLKSVTDAIHEKLPTTLIGIGLGKPNSYWSTPIWQLNNAGIHYDVVVANINPAWNSMDDIVDAKNVVLSAGKKLTVGSVTYPFTDQDSDGKQNDSLASDILNKNIGTISPQGQATYLQNLFKTVTSGNNNSDAGVFYGDATWIAVKPGSSIGYQANKDASNSFGTGWASQYASGYIDGADQYWGGNTQDNQALFDDLGKPLQTLTIFKQISDANNSNNTPNDDPNAAQKDPYEFGGDTGLKDQKVVINKIPSMTDQAIRGVDVSSYQSLKDAGVKFYDYNGNEESLMKVLADQGVNYIRIRIWNDPKSASGQYYGGGNNDVAQDLKIAQEASQYGIKILLDFHYSDFWADPAQQILPKAWKGHSQDQLKQDVYNFTTDTLKKFKDAGSNIGMVQIGNEITNGIMGQTTNRDAGESYKGVWLNADKRNKVIRYLRSASKAVRDEDKDTLITVHIETPEIPKYNDIMSALKDGHVDYDVLGSSYYPFWSVSAKSNTPDTLNKVASLAEEKYGKLFAVMETAWVNSLKNGDSTPNSIGESQNNWTNTKDFSVGPQGQVDELESLYNNLMSHNNGLGAFYWEPAWIPTVAGWRNGEKDKENAEKFGSGWASSGAIGYFPDNKLYYLGKPAWGGSSWDNQALFDIEGHPLQSLKFYKDAGNENKEQLTRLEFVNQDNDIVKTVFNKTEVGKEVNISYPAIDGYKISDNSRSYNTQATADGIKTVQVKVVKDTPNNNNNNNNNTNNNNNNNKQDNQSIYRMYNKNAGQHHYTGSLFESQSLRKAGWSYEGIGWISPNKGNNVYRVYNPNSGEHLYTSSAFEKNSIVKLGWKYEGVSWHSGGKIPVYRLFNPKATGKQESHHYTLNTYERNNLIRLGWKSDGVAWNALKASK
;
A
#
# COMPACT_ATOMS: atom_id res chain seq x y z
N MET A 1 -53.14 -48.29 -33.41
CA MET A 1 -51.81 -47.94 -33.96
C MET A 1 -51.91 -46.46 -34.29
N GLU A 2 -51.71 -45.60 -33.29
CA GLU A 2 -51.99 -44.16 -33.42
C GLU A 2 -50.89 -43.37 -32.71
N LYS A 3 -50.22 -42.49 -33.45
CA LYS A 3 -49.38 -41.41 -32.93
C LYS A 3 -50.16 -40.12 -33.15
N SER A 4 -50.47 -39.42 -32.07
CA SER A 4 -50.95 -38.04 -32.11
C SER A 4 -50.21 -37.21 -31.07
N PHE A 5 -49.82 -36.02 -31.53
CA PHE A 5 -49.28 -34.90 -30.77
C PHE A 5 -50.24 -34.47 -29.65
N PHE A 6 -49.74 -34.13 -28.45
CA PHE A 6 -50.22 -32.96 -27.67
C PHE A 6 -49.23 -32.58 -26.53
N LEU A 7 -48.89 -31.29 -26.54
CA LEU A 7 -48.47 -30.37 -25.47
C LEU A 7 -47.63 -30.86 -24.26
N LYS A 8 -46.39 -30.34 -24.19
CA LYS A 8 -45.65 -30.07 -22.95
C LYS A 8 -46.13 -28.74 -22.34
N SER A 9 -46.63 -28.78 -21.12
CA SER A 9 -46.58 -27.63 -20.19
C SER A 9 -46.78 -28.08 -18.76
N THR A 10 -45.77 -27.92 -17.90
CA THR A 10 -45.97 -27.34 -16.56
C THR A 10 -44.64 -26.91 -15.94
N LEU A 11 -44.49 -25.59 -15.83
CA LEU A 11 -43.81 -24.81 -14.79
C LEU A 11 -42.56 -25.42 -14.13
N GLY A 12 -41.38 -25.05 -14.65
CA GLY A 12 -40.18 -24.90 -13.83
C GLY A 12 -40.20 -23.53 -13.16
N LEU A 13 -40.57 -23.51 -11.88
CA LEU A 13 -40.46 -22.33 -11.03
C LEU A 13 -38.96 -22.10 -10.75
N PHE A 14 -38.33 -21.19 -11.50
CA PHE A 14 -37.02 -20.66 -11.13
C PHE A 14 -37.18 -19.86 -9.84
N LEU A 15 -37.00 -20.51 -8.69
CA LEU A 15 -36.52 -19.80 -7.52
C LEU A 15 -35.07 -19.42 -7.79
N LEU A 16 -34.87 -18.17 -8.19
CA LEU A 16 -33.67 -17.42 -7.87
C LEU A 16 -33.57 -17.37 -6.34
N VAL A 17 -33.07 -18.46 -5.74
CA VAL A 17 -32.39 -18.34 -4.46
C VAL A 17 -31.14 -17.54 -4.79
N SER A 18 -31.09 -16.31 -4.29
CA SER A 18 -29.84 -15.57 -4.17
C SER A 18 -28.79 -16.54 -3.62
N LEU A 19 -27.81 -16.90 -4.45
CA LEU A 19 -26.51 -17.34 -3.97
C LEU A 19 -25.98 -16.17 -3.16
N SER A 20 -26.41 -16.11 -1.90
CA SER A 20 -25.63 -15.49 -0.86
C SER A 20 -24.28 -16.17 -0.96
N SER A 21 -23.28 -15.39 -1.34
CA SER A 21 -21.88 -15.72 -1.17
C SER A 21 -21.74 -16.50 0.13
N VAL A 22 -21.38 -17.78 0.06
CA VAL A 22 -20.89 -18.49 1.24
C VAL A 22 -19.76 -17.60 1.73
N ALA A 23 -19.95 -16.97 2.88
CA ALA A 23 -18.98 -16.07 3.44
C ALA A 23 -17.67 -16.85 3.53
N PHE A 24 -16.64 -16.39 2.82
CA PHE A 24 -15.28 -16.83 3.06
C PHE A 24 -15.05 -16.67 4.57
N ALA A 25 -14.48 -17.68 5.22
CA ALA A 25 -14.21 -17.64 6.64
C ALA A 25 -13.39 -16.38 6.95
N ASP A 26 -14.05 -15.34 7.49
CA ASP A 26 -13.41 -14.08 7.74
C ASP A 26 -12.66 -14.15 9.08
N ASP A 27 -11.51 -13.48 9.15
CA ASP A 27 -10.68 -13.37 10.36
C ASP A 27 -11.53 -12.95 11.58
N ALA A 28 -12.53 -12.10 11.37
CA ALA A 28 -13.47 -11.68 12.42
C ALA A 28 -14.22 -12.84 13.09
N SER A 29 -14.61 -13.87 12.34
CA SER A 29 -15.30 -15.05 12.89
C SER A 29 -14.39 -15.87 13.79
N TYR A 30 -13.13 -16.08 13.39
CA TYR A 30 -12.12 -16.79 14.20
C TYR A 30 -11.69 -16.00 15.44
N GLN A 31 -11.66 -14.67 15.38
CA GLN A 31 -11.40 -13.82 16.55
C GLN A 31 -12.52 -13.87 17.59
N THR A 32 -13.76 -14.05 17.13
CA THR A 32 -14.96 -14.01 17.98
C THR A 32 -15.53 -15.38 18.34
N GLY A 33 -15.04 -16.46 17.74
CA GLY A 33 -15.55 -17.82 17.93
C GLY A 33 -16.91 -18.05 17.27
N ALA A 34 -17.23 -17.30 16.22
CA ALA A 34 -18.46 -17.47 15.44
C ALA A 34 -18.30 -18.62 14.43
N ASP A 35 -19.43 -19.19 13.98
CA ASP A 35 -19.43 -20.24 12.95
C ASP A 35 -18.85 -19.71 11.63
N THR A 36 -17.65 -20.17 11.30
CA THR A 36 -16.88 -19.76 10.11
C THR A 36 -17.43 -20.37 8.82
N GLY A 37 -18.30 -21.38 8.92
CA GLY A 37 -18.80 -22.15 7.78
C GLY A 37 -17.77 -23.09 7.15
N VAL A 38 -16.54 -23.16 7.67
CA VAL A 38 -15.42 -23.93 7.08
C VAL A 38 -15.73 -25.43 7.00
N SER A 39 -16.49 -25.99 7.95
CA SER A 39 -16.93 -27.39 7.95
C SER A 39 -17.86 -27.77 6.79
N LYS A 40 -18.43 -26.78 6.10
CA LYS A 40 -19.31 -26.97 4.94
C LYS A 40 -18.56 -26.89 3.61
N LEU A 41 -17.29 -26.46 3.61
CA LEU A 41 -16.50 -26.38 2.38
C LEU A 41 -16.21 -27.80 1.86
N PRO A 42 -16.36 -28.06 0.55
CA PRO A 42 -16.20 -29.40 0.00
C PRO A 42 -14.74 -29.87 0.07
N ALA A 43 -14.55 -31.17 0.25
CA ALA A 43 -13.28 -31.84 0.10
C ALA A 43 -13.48 -33.17 -0.64
N MET A 44 -13.07 -33.22 -1.91
CA MET A 44 -13.25 -34.37 -2.78
C MET A 44 -11.92 -34.82 -3.36
N VAL A 45 -11.64 -36.12 -3.28
CA VAL A 45 -10.46 -36.74 -3.88
C VAL A 45 -10.82 -38.03 -4.58
N SER A 46 -10.07 -38.37 -5.63
CA SER A 46 -10.19 -39.66 -6.30
C SER A 46 -9.66 -40.80 -5.43
N LYS A 47 -10.07 -42.02 -5.76
CA LYS A 47 -9.51 -43.25 -5.18
C LYS A 47 -7.98 -43.31 -5.38
N VAL A 48 -7.28 -43.95 -4.45
CA VAL A 48 -5.85 -44.31 -4.56
C VAL A 48 -5.73 -45.83 -4.65
N ASP A 49 -5.34 -46.37 -5.82
CA ASP A 49 -5.36 -47.81 -6.07
C ASP A 49 -4.44 -48.65 -5.18
N SER A 50 -3.36 -48.05 -4.67
CA SER A 50 -2.44 -48.72 -3.75
C SER A 50 -2.98 -48.81 -2.32
N VAL A 51 -4.03 -48.07 -1.97
CA VAL A 51 -4.68 -48.12 -0.64
C VAL A 51 -5.65 -49.31 -0.60
N THR A 52 -5.53 -50.13 0.43
CA THR A 52 -6.37 -51.32 0.65
C THR A 52 -7.06 -51.26 2.02
N ASP A 53 -7.88 -52.27 2.34
CA ASP A 53 -8.46 -52.43 3.69
C ASP A 53 -7.41 -52.72 4.77
N GLN A 54 -6.25 -53.25 4.37
CA GLN A 54 -5.12 -53.53 5.27
C GLN A 54 -4.19 -52.31 5.44
N THR A 55 -4.40 -51.25 4.66
CA THR A 55 -3.63 -50.00 4.82
C THR A 55 -4.09 -49.29 6.09
N ILE A 56 -3.12 -48.83 6.90
CA ILE A 56 -3.40 -48.02 8.08
C ILE A 56 -3.93 -46.65 7.63
N LYS A 57 -5.18 -46.38 7.99
CA LYS A 57 -5.89 -45.11 7.84
C LYS A 57 -6.22 -44.63 9.25
N GLY A 58 -5.21 -44.08 9.90
CA GLY A 58 -5.23 -43.82 11.33
C GLY A 58 -5.40 -42.36 11.68
N LEU A 59 -5.91 -42.10 12.88
CA LEU A 59 -5.94 -40.77 13.50
C LEU A 59 -5.26 -40.84 14.87
N ASP A 60 -4.46 -39.84 15.21
CA ASP A 60 -4.01 -39.62 16.58
C ASP A 60 -5.10 -38.92 17.37
N LEU A 61 -5.42 -39.46 18.55
CA LEU A 61 -6.46 -38.97 19.46
C LEU A 61 -5.89 -38.82 20.88
N THR A 62 -4.62 -38.48 20.99
CA THR A 62 -3.93 -38.36 22.28
C THR A 62 -4.59 -37.29 23.16
N SER A 63 -4.99 -36.16 22.59
CA SER A 63 -5.62 -35.04 23.31
C SER A 63 -7.07 -35.30 23.76
N TYR A 64 -7.76 -36.26 23.15
CA TYR A 64 -9.22 -36.39 23.24
C TYR A 64 -9.76 -36.38 24.68
N GLN A 65 -9.12 -37.10 25.61
CA GLN A 65 -9.58 -37.18 27.01
C GLN A 65 -9.42 -35.85 27.75
N ALA A 66 -8.34 -35.10 27.49
CA ALA A 66 -8.13 -33.79 28.09
C ALA A 66 -9.15 -32.78 27.56
N GLU A 67 -9.47 -32.85 26.26
CA GLU A 67 -10.43 -31.96 25.61
C GLU A 67 -11.85 -32.13 26.14
N ILE A 68 -12.34 -33.37 26.22
CA ILE A 68 -13.68 -33.62 26.78
C ILE A 68 -13.74 -33.27 28.28
N ALA A 69 -12.65 -33.45 29.02
CA ALA A 69 -12.57 -33.04 30.43
C ALA A 69 -12.63 -31.50 30.58
N ALA A 70 -12.08 -30.77 29.62
CA ALA A 70 -12.15 -29.31 29.54
C ALA A 70 -13.49 -28.78 28.97
N GLY A 71 -14.37 -29.67 28.52
CA GLY A 71 -15.72 -29.33 28.05
C GLY A 71 -15.87 -29.18 26.54
N VAL A 72 -14.87 -29.59 25.75
CA VAL A 72 -14.96 -29.64 24.28
C VAL A 72 -16.04 -30.64 23.86
N LYS A 73 -16.76 -30.29 22.79
CA LYS A 73 -17.86 -31.08 22.24
C LYS A 73 -17.61 -31.37 20.77
N PHE A 74 -17.94 -32.58 20.34
CA PHE A 74 -17.84 -33.00 18.94
C PHE A 74 -19.21 -33.34 18.39
N TYR A 75 -19.40 -33.10 17.09
CA TYR A 75 -20.66 -33.29 16.41
C TYR A 75 -20.52 -34.22 15.20
N ASP A 76 -21.63 -34.75 14.69
CA ASP A 76 -21.67 -35.38 13.37
C ASP A 76 -21.86 -34.34 12.25
N PHE A 77 -21.84 -34.78 10.99
CA PHE A 77 -22.05 -33.92 9.83
C PHE A 77 -23.44 -33.25 9.79
N ASN A 78 -24.41 -33.73 10.57
CA ASN A 78 -25.75 -33.18 10.69
C ASN A 78 -25.91 -32.27 11.93
N GLY A 79 -24.84 -32.04 12.70
CA GLY A 79 -24.85 -31.24 13.92
C GLY A 79 -25.37 -31.98 15.16
N GLY A 80 -25.50 -33.31 15.12
CA GLY A 80 -25.82 -34.13 16.28
C GLY A 80 -24.63 -34.25 17.23
N LEU A 81 -24.84 -33.98 18.52
CA LEU A 81 -23.78 -34.09 19.54
C LEU A 81 -23.35 -35.55 19.72
N LEU A 82 -22.04 -35.81 19.73
CA LEU A 82 -21.46 -37.13 19.88
C LEU A 82 -20.89 -37.35 21.29
N ASP A 83 -21.14 -38.54 21.82
CA ASP A 83 -20.35 -39.08 22.93
C ASP A 83 -19.10 -39.81 22.40
N GLY A 84 -18.31 -40.41 23.29
CA GLY A 84 -17.09 -41.10 22.89
C GLY A 84 -17.31 -42.29 21.95
N ASN A 85 -18.41 -43.03 22.08
CA ASN A 85 -18.70 -44.12 21.15
C ASN A 85 -19.17 -43.56 19.80
N GLY A 86 -20.02 -42.54 19.81
CA GLY A 86 -20.50 -41.86 18.62
C GLY A 86 -19.37 -41.24 17.80
N LEU A 87 -18.35 -40.66 18.45
CA LEU A 87 -17.16 -40.18 17.77
C LEU A 87 -16.41 -41.33 17.07
N MET A 88 -16.14 -42.43 17.78
CA MET A 88 -15.43 -43.57 17.18
C MET A 88 -16.22 -44.21 16.02
N GLU A 89 -17.55 -44.27 16.12
CA GLU A 89 -18.43 -44.71 15.03
C GLU A 89 -18.38 -43.75 13.83
N LEU A 90 -18.41 -42.43 14.06
CA LEU A 90 -18.23 -41.44 13.00
C LEU A 90 -16.91 -41.66 12.25
N LEU A 91 -15.80 -41.80 12.98
CA LEU A 91 -14.48 -42.02 12.41
C LEU A 91 -14.44 -43.30 11.58
N LYS A 92 -14.93 -44.42 12.13
CA LYS A 92 -15.00 -45.70 11.43
C LYS A 92 -15.85 -45.64 10.16
N ASN A 93 -17.01 -45.01 10.22
CA ASN A 93 -17.93 -44.88 9.08
C ASN A 93 -17.33 -44.03 7.94
N ASN A 94 -16.33 -43.20 8.26
CA ASN A 94 -15.56 -42.41 7.31
C ASN A 94 -14.24 -43.06 6.89
N GLY A 95 -14.05 -44.36 7.16
CA GLY A 95 -12.95 -45.16 6.61
C GLY A 95 -11.68 -45.20 7.49
N VAL A 96 -11.70 -44.58 8.66
CA VAL A 96 -10.64 -44.73 9.67
C VAL A 96 -10.67 -46.16 10.21
N ASN A 97 -9.51 -46.78 10.36
CA ASN A 97 -9.39 -48.15 10.88
C ASN A 97 -8.39 -48.30 12.03
N TYR A 98 -7.70 -47.21 12.41
CA TYR A 98 -6.71 -47.18 13.48
C TYR A 98 -6.81 -45.91 14.32
N VAL A 99 -6.46 -46.01 15.61
CA VAL A 99 -6.25 -44.88 16.52
C VAL A 99 -4.83 -44.93 17.08
N ASN A 100 -4.08 -43.83 16.98
CA ASN A 100 -2.79 -43.66 17.65
C ASN A 100 -2.97 -42.95 18.99
N LEU A 101 -2.19 -43.36 19.99
CA LEU A 101 -2.21 -42.81 21.34
C LEU A 101 -0.78 -42.70 21.87
N LYS A 102 -0.28 -41.47 22.03
CA LYS A 102 1.04 -41.22 22.60
C LYS A 102 0.99 -41.30 24.13
N VAL A 103 2.03 -41.87 24.72
CA VAL A 103 2.12 -42.10 26.16
C VAL A 103 3.46 -41.58 26.69
N ALA A 104 3.39 -40.56 27.53
CA ALA A 104 4.49 -40.10 28.36
C ALA A 104 4.60 -40.92 29.65
N VAL A 105 5.79 -40.95 30.24
CA VAL A 105 6.07 -41.71 31.48
C VAL A 105 5.37 -41.08 32.67
N ASN A 106 5.64 -39.79 32.94
CA ASN A 106 5.00 -39.03 34.01
C ASN A 106 4.84 -37.55 33.62
N PRO A 107 3.78 -37.17 32.87
CA PRO A 107 3.59 -35.80 32.37
C PRO A 107 3.07 -34.82 33.43
N PHE A 108 3.66 -34.85 34.63
CA PHE A 108 3.27 -34.04 35.77
C PHE A 108 4.49 -33.51 36.54
N ASP A 109 4.36 -32.31 37.10
CA ASP A 109 5.31 -31.78 38.08
C ASP A 109 5.24 -32.55 39.42
N ALA A 110 6.08 -32.17 40.38
CA ALA A 110 6.13 -32.81 41.70
C ALA A 110 4.83 -32.62 42.52
N ASN A 111 3.96 -31.68 42.15
CA ASN A 111 2.69 -31.39 42.81
C ASN A 111 1.50 -32.06 42.08
N GLY A 112 1.74 -32.80 41.00
CA GLY A 112 0.69 -33.42 40.19
C GLY A 112 0.05 -32.50 39.16
N ASN A 113 0.66 -31.34 38.85
CA ASN A 113 0.17 -30.45 37.81
C ASN A 113 0.63 -30.92 36.42
N THR A 114 -0.29 -30.97 35.45
CA THR A 114 -0.03 -31.45 34.08
C THR A 114 1.01 -30.61 33.34
N TYR A 115 1.78 -31.21 32.44
CA TYR A 115 2.67 -30.49 31.51
C TYR A 115 1.99 -29.97 30.24
N GLY A 116 0.74 -30.34 29.96
CA GLY A 116 0.08 -30.01 28.69
C GLY A 116 0.08 -31.18 27.71
N GLN A 117 0.16 -30.88 26.40
CA GLN A 117 0.31 -31.81 25.28
C GLN A 117 -0.83 -32.82 25.12
N GLY A 118 -2.06 -32.42 25.48
CA GLY A 118 -3.21 -33.32 25.50
C GLY A 118 -3.22 -34.27 26.68
N GLN A 119 -2.34 -34.06 27.68
CA GLN A 119 -2.17 -34.91 28.86
C GLN A 119 -1.97 -36.41 28.50
N PRO A 120 -0.83 -36.76 27.85
CA PRO A 120 -0.56 -38.07 27.26
C PRO A 120 -0.24 -39.14 28.31
N THR A 121 -1.15 -39.40 29.25
CA THR A 121 -1.00 -40.42 30.28
C THR A 121 -1.43 -41.78 29.76
N LEU A 122 -0.85 -42.86 30.30
CA LEU A 122 -1.28 -44.23 29.99
C LEU A 122 -2.77 -44.44 30.30
N GLN A 123 -3.30 -43.83 31.37
CA GLN A 123 -4.70 -43.94 31.74
C GLN A 123 -5.63 -43.29 30.70
N ASN A 124 -5.29 -42.09 30.21
CA ASN A 124 -6.06 -41.43 29.15
C ASN A 124 -6.00 -42.23 27.85
N ALA A 125 -4.81 -42.74 27.49
CA ALA A 125 -4.65 -43.61 26.33
C ALA A 125 -5.52 -44.88 26.45
N ILE A 126 -5.52 -45.57 27.60
CA ILE A 126 -6.36 -46.76 27.83
C ILE A 126 -7.85 -46.43 27.68
N LYS A 127 -8.35 -45.30 28.23
CA LYS A 127 -9.75 -44.89 28.08
C LYS A 127 -10.13 -44.71 26.61
N THR A 128 -9.30 -44.03 25.83
CA THR A 128 -9.55 -43.83 24.40
C THR A 128 -9.43 -45.14 23.61
N ALA A 129 -8.48 -46.00 23.97
CA ALA A 129 -8.32 -47.31 23.34
C ALA A 129 -9.54 -48.22 23.53
N VAL A 130 -10.16 -48.20 24.72
CA VAL A 130 -11.40 -48.96 24.99
C VAL A 130 -12.54 -48.46 24.09
N LEU A 131 -12.71 -47.14 23.92
CA LEU A 131 -13.71 -46.59 23.01
C LEU A 131 -13.45 -47.02 21.56
N ALA A 132 -12.19 -46.94 21.11
CA ALA A 132 -11.79 -47.34 19.77
C ALA A 132 -12.08 -48.83 19.51
N GLN A 133 -11.69 -49.71 20.44
CA GLN A 133 -11.90 -51.15 20.33
C GLN A 133 -13.38 -51.53 20.37
N ASN A 134 -14.20 -50.84 21.18
CA ASN A 134 -15.65 -51.04 21.20
C ASN A 134 -16.29 -50.71 19.84
N ALA A 135 -15.78 -49.71 19.13
CA ALA A 135 -16.20 -49.39 17.77
C ALA A 135 -15.58 -50.34 16.71
N GLY A 136 -14.63 -51.21 17.10
CA GLY A 136 -13.92 -52.12 16.20
C GLY A 136 -12.76 -51.48 15.44
N LEU A 137 -12.21 -50.37 15.94
CA LEU A 137 -10.98 -49.76 15.45
C LEU A 137 -9.77 -50.46 16.08
N LYS A 138 -8.69 -50.54 15.31
CA LYS A 138 -7.39 -51.02 15.81
C LYS A 138 -6.68 -49.90 16.57
N VAL A 139 -5.74 -50.23 17.45
CA VAL A 139 -5.04 -49.23 18.27
C VAL A 139 -3.52 -49.37 18.20
N ASN A 140 -2.82 -48.24 18.07
CA ASN A 140 -1.38 -48.09 18.21
C ASN A 140 -1.06 -47.28 19.47
N PHE A 141 -0.14 -47.76 20.31
CA PHE A 141 0.40 -47.00 21.42
C PHE A 141 1.81 -46.51 21.06
N THR A 142 2.05 -45.20 21.07
CA THR A 142 3.37 -44.62 20.85
C THR A 142 3.99 -44.26 22.20
N LEU A 143 4.95 -45.04 22.66
CA LEU A 143 5.61 -44.87 23.96
C LEU A 143 6.77 -43.90 23.83
N LEU A 144 6.72 -42.76 24.54
CA LEU A 144 7.66 -41.66 24.36
C LEU A 144 8.99 -41.84 25.10
N PHE A 145 9.02 -42.62 26.19
CA PHE A 145 10.19 -42.76 27.09
C PHE A 145 10.74 -41.42 27.61
N SER A 146 9.82 -40.48 27.82
CA SER A 146 10.00 -39.11 28.28
C SER A 146 8.75 -38.70 29.06
N ASP A 147 8.85 -37.68 29.92
CA ASP A 147 7.68 -37.10 30.62
C ASP A 147 6.89 -36.14 29.73
N ALA A 148 7.36 -35.86 28.51
CA ALA A 148 6.71 -35.00 27.51
C ALA A 148 6.97 -35.52 26.09
N TYR A 149 6.32 -34.92 25.08
CA TYR A 149 6.56 -35.21 23.67
C TYR A 149 8.04 -35.06 23.32
N THR A 150 8.49 -35.90 22.40
CA THR A 150 9.86 -35.93 21.90
C THR A 150 9.94 -35.47 20.44
N SER A 151 11.09 -34.94 20.04
CA SER A 151 11.46 -34.60 18.66
C SER A 151 12.84 -35.20 18.33
N ASP A 152 13.35 -34.94 17.13
CA ASP A 152 14.66 -35.43 16.67
C ASP A 152 15.84 -34.92 17.50
N ASP A 153 15.68 -33.79 18.18
CA ASP A 153 16.65 -33.18 19.10
C ASP A 153 16.21 -33.18 20.57
N VAL A 154 14.90 -33.29 20.86
CA VAL A 154 14.35 -33.36 22.22
C VAL A 154 14.00 -34.80 22.58
N GLN A 155 14.88 -35.44 23.35
CA GLN A 155 14.74 -36.83 23.83
C GLN A 155 15.11 -36.92 25.32
N LYS A 156 14.45 -36.12 26.17
CA LYS A 156 14.76 -36.02 27.61
C LYS A 156 14.35 -37.29 28.35
N ALA A 157 15.19 -37.74 29.29
CA ALA A 157 14.82 -38.84 30.18
C ALA A 157 13.75 -38.38 31.19
N PRO A 158 12.87 -39.28 31.65
CA PRO A 158 11.93 -38.99 32.74
C PRO A 158 12.67 -38.51 34.00
N LYS A 159 12.09 -37.54 34.73
CA LYS A 159 12.79 -36.80 35.81
C LYS A 159 13.38 -37.69 36.91
N ASN A 160 12.76 -38.84 37.18
CA ASN A 160 13.15 -39.75 38.26
C ASN A 160 13.91 -40.99 37.76
N TRP A 161 14.27 -41.05 36.47
CA TRP A 161 15.01 -42.17 35.94
C TRP A 161 16.51 -42.02 36.20
N PRO A 162 17.22 -43.12 36.52
CA PRO A 162 18.64 -43.07 36.79
C PRO A 162 19.44 -42.78 35.52
N SER A 163 20.54 -42.03 35.65
CA SER A 163 21.45 -41.76 34.53
C SER A 163 22.45 -42.87 34.26
N ASP A 164 22.63 -43.80 35.20
CA ASP A 164 23.48 -45.00 35.06
C ASP A 164 22.83 -46.02 34.12
N ASP A 165 23.61 -46.60 33.19
CA ASP A 165 23.07 -47.39 32.09
C ASP A 165 22.39 -48.69 32.54
N GLU A 166 22.96 -49.41 33.51
CA GLU A 166 22.38 -50.66 34.03
C GLU A 166 21.10 -50.40 34.82
N LYS A 167 21.10 -49.35 35.66
CA LYS A 167 19.89 -48.94 36.40
C LYS A 167 18.82 -48.39 35.47
N LEU A 168 19.20 -47.67 34.42
CA LEU A 168 18.27 -47.15 33.43
C LEU A 168 17.63 -48.28 32.64
N HIS A 169 18.43 -49.26 32.22
CA HIS A 169 17.93 -50.48 31.59
C HIS A 169 16.90 -51.20 32.47
N SER A 170 17.20 -51.36 33.77
CA SER A 170 16.26 -51.97 34.72
C SER A 170 14.97 -51.15 34.86
N GLN A 171 15.06 -49.82 34.89
CA GLN A 171 13.92 -48.92 34.99
C GLN A 171 13.05 -48.94 33.72
N VAL A 172 13.67 -48.99 32.53
CA VAL A 172 12.97 -49.11 31.24
C VAL A 172 12.22 -50.44 31.15
N THR A 173 12.85 -51.54 31.56
CA THR A 173 12.23 -52.87 31.59
C THR A 173 11.05 -52.92 32.57
N ALA A 174 11.20 -52.33 33.77
CA ALA A 174 10.10 -52.24 34.73
C ALA A 174 8.93 -51.39 34.19
N TYR A 175 9.22 -50.29 33.48
CA TYR A 175 8.21 -49.44 32.88
C TYR A 175 7.40 -50.17 31.79
N ILE A 176 8.06 -50.87 30.85
CA ILE A 176 7.32 -51.60 29.81
C ILE A 176 6.48 -52.74 30.40
N ASP A 177 6.97 -53.41 31.44
CA ASP A 177 6.22 -54.45 32.15
C ASP A 177 4.95 -53.91 32.82
N ASP A 178 5.06 -52.73 33.45
CA ASP A 178 3.91 -52.04 34.02
C ASP A 178 2.91 -51.61 32.94
N VAL A 179 3.38 -51.03 31.83
CA VAL A 179 2.52 -50.66 30.68
C VAL A 179 1.75 -51.89 30.17
N ILE A 180 2.43 -52.99 29.87
CA ILE A 180 1.80 -54.22 29.37
C ILE A 180 0.83 -54.78 30.42
N SER A 181 1.19 -54.78 31.69
CA SER A 181 0.29 -55.23 32.77
C SER A 181 -0.98 -54.37 32.84
N GLN A 182 -0.86 -53.05 32.74
CA GLN A 182 -2.00 -52.15 32.79
C GLN A 182 -2.90 -52.31 31.56
N LEU A 183 -2.33 -52.50 30.36
CA LEU A 183 -3.09 -52.81 29.14
C LEU A 183 -3.90 -54.12 29.31
N ASN A 184 -3.24 -55.19 29.78
CA ASN A 184 -3.89 -56.48 30.03
C ASN A 184 -4.99 -56.39 31.08
N ASN A 185 -4.74 -55.69 32.20
CA ASN A 185 -5.71 -55.50 33.28
C ASN A 185 -6.97 -54.75 32.80
N ASN A 186 -6.82 -53.85 31.83
CA ASN A 186 -7.92 -53.10 31.22
C ASN A 186 -8.47 -53.77 29.94
N LYS A 187 -8.01 -54.99 29.60
CA LYS A 187 -8.41 -55.75 28.41
C LYS A 187 -8.17 -55.02 27.09
N VAL A 188 -7.17 -54.14 27.06
CA VAL A 188 -6.74 -53.45 25.84
C VAL A 188 -5.65 -54.26 25.17
N LEU A 189 -5.97 -54.87 24.03
CA LEU A 189 -5.00 -55.59 23.19
C LEU A 189 -4.49 -54.68 22.06
N PRO A 190 -3.26 -54.13 22.15
CA PRO A 190 -2.75 -53.25 21.12
C PRO A 190 -2.46 -54.01 19.82
N ASN A 191 -2.83 -53.41 18.69
CA ASN A 191 -2.49 -53.96 17.37
C ASN A 191 -1.06 -53.59 16.97
N MET A 192 -0.60 -52.44 17.44
CA MET A 192 0.76 -51.97 17.26
C MET A 192 1.24 -51.25 18.53
N ILE A 193 2.53 -51.37 18.85
CA ILE A 193 3.20 -50.49 19.82
C ILE A 193 4.41 -49.88 19.11
N THR A 194 4.44 -48.56 19.05
CA THR A 194 5.60 -47.80 18.57
C THR A 194 6.50 -47.46 19.75
N VAL A 195 7.74 -47.93 19.70
CA VAL A 195 8.77 -47.69 20.72
C VAL A 195 9.57 -46.45 20.33
N GLY A 196 9.45 -45.41 21.16
CA GLY A 196 10.04 -44.11 20.92
C GLY A 196 9.30 -43.29 19.86
N ASN A 197 9.62 -42.00 19.80
CA ASN A 197 9.07 -41.08 18.82
C ASN A 197 10.19 -40.14 18.37
N GLN A 198 10.41 -40.07 17.05
CA GLN A 198 11.45 -39.28 16.39
C GLN A 198 12.89 -39.53 16.88
N ILE A 199 13.27 -40.77 17.19
CA ILE A 199 14.65 -41.13 17.54
C ILE A 199 15.56 -40.86 16.33
N ASN A 200 16.65 -40.12 16.54
CA ASN A 200 17.65 -39.89 15.49
C ASN A 200 19.04 -40.33 15.97
N TYR A 201 19.67 -39.52 16.82
CA TYR A 201 20.97 -39.81 17.43
C TYR A 201 20.89 -39.85 18.97
N LYS A 202 19.69 -39.65 19.52
CA LYS A 202 19.44 -39.54 20.96
C LYS A 202 18.17 -40.31 21.34
N PHE A 203 18.16 -40.95 22.51
CA PHE A 203 16.98 -41.59 23.11
C PHE A 203 17.12 -41.60 24.64
N SER A 204 16.14 -41.03 25.35
CA SER A 204 16.13 -40.91 26.83
C SER A 204 17.48 -40.41 27.40
N ASP A 205 17.93 -39.27 26.90
CA ASP A 205 19.22 -38.61 27.16
C ASP A 205 20.51 -39.34 26.75
N LYS A 206 20.41 -40.56 26.22
CA LYS A 206 21.55 -41.32 25.69
C LYS A 206 21.84 -40.94 24.26
N THR A 207 23.13 -40.85 23.91
CA THR A 207 23.61 -40.43 22.57
C THR A 207 24.50 -41.47 21.89
N ASP A 208 24.80 -42.57 22.56
CA ASP A 208 25.57 -43.68 22.02
C ASP A 208 24.66 -44.84 21.59
N TRP A 209 24.88 -45.33 20.38
CA TRP A 209 24.07 -46.42 19.81
C TRP A 209 24.07 -47.72 20.62
N PRO A 210 25.18 -48.16 21.26
CA PRO A 210 25.15 -49.36 22.11
C PRO A 210 24.13 -49.26 23.25
N THR A 211 24.10 -48.16 23.99
CA THR A 211 23.12 -47.97 25.06
C THR A 211 21.72 -47.79 24.50
N ILE A 212 21.54 -46.98 23.45
CA ILE A 212 20.23 -46.78 22.80
C ILE A 212 19.64 -48.11 22.35
N THR A 213 20.42 -48.94 21.64
CA THR A 213 19.97 -50.24 21.15
C THR A 213 19.72 -51.24 22.28
N MET A 214 20.50 -51.21 23.37
CA MET A 214 20.22 -52.02 24.57
C MET A 214 18.85 -51.69 25.19
N LEU A 215 18.52 -50.40 25.32
CA LEU A 215 17.23 -49.96 25.86
C LEU A 215 16.07 -50.28 24.92
N LEU A 216 16.23 -50.04 23.62
CA LEU A 216 15.21 -50.41 22.63
C LEU A 216 15.00 -51.92 22.58
N LYS A 217 16.07 -52.71 22.68
CA LYS A 217 15.98 -54.17 22.66
C LYS A 217 15.18 -54.71 23.85
N SER A 218 15.40 -54.21 25.07
CA SER A 218 14.65 -54.70 26.24
C SER A 218 13.15 -54.47 26.11
N VAL A 219 12.76 -53.31 25.57
CA VAL A 219 11.34 -52.98 25.32
C VAL A 219 10.77 -53.88 24.22
N THR A 220 11.44 -53.98 23.08
CA THR A 220 10.94 -54.75 21.94
C THR A 220 10.88 -56.25 22.22
N ASP A 221 11.86 -56.81 22.94
CA ASP A 221 11.83 -58.21 23.38
C ASP A 221 10.65 -58.47 24.33
N ALA A 222 10.40 -57.59 25.31
CA ALA A 222 9.28 -57.73 26.24
C ALA A 222 7.92 -57.68 25.52
N ILE A 223 7.77 -56.79 24.54
CA ILE A 223 6.56 -56.73 23.70
C ILE A 223 6.43 -58.01 22.88
N HIS A 224 7.50 -58.47 22.23
CA HIS A 224 7.48 -59.66 21.39
C HIS A 224 7.11 -60.93 22.20
N GLU A 225 7.64 -61.06 23.41
CA GLU A 225 7.37 -62.21 24.29
C GLU A 225 5.94 -62.18 24.86
N LYS A 226 5.51 -61.01 25.36
CA LYS A 226 4.26 -60.90 26.13
C LYS A 226 3.04 -60.56 25.27
N LEU A 227 3.26 -60.00 24.07
CA LEU A 227 2.23 -59.59 23.11
C LEU A 227 2.60 -60.05 21.68
N PRO A 228 2.66 -61.37 21.42
CA PRO A 228 3.25 -61.93 20.19
C PRO A 228 2.48 -61.61 18.89
N THR A 229 1.26 -61.06 18.98
CA THR A 229 0.45 -60.65 17.83
C THR A 229 0.50 -59.14 17.56
N THR A 230 1.21 -58.38 18.40
CA THR A 230 1.30 -56.92 18.32
C THR A 230 2.48 -56.54 17.43
N LEU A 231 2.23 -55.70 16.43
CA LEU A 231 3.28 -55.14 15.58
C LEU A 231 4.18 -54.21 16.39
N ILE A 232 5.49 -54.29 16.16
CA ILE A 232 6.47 -53.43 16.84
C ILE A 232 6.96 -52.36 15.87
N GLY A 233 6.65 -51.10 16.18
CA GLY A 233 7.16 -49.93 15.48
C GLY A 233 8.38 -49.33 16.16
N ILE A 234 9.32 -48.78 15.39
CA ILE A 234 10.39 -47.90 15.90
C ILE A 234 10.20 -46.49 15.34
N GLY A 235 10.03 -45.50 16.22
CA GLY A 235 9.85 -44.10 15.82
C GLY A 235 11.18 -43.43 15.48
N LEU A 236 11.43 -43.14 14.20
CA LEU A 236 12.64 -42.45 13.73
C LEU A 236 12.34 -41.01 13.26
N GLY A 237 13.29 -40.10 13.52
CA GLY A 237 13.22 -38.69 13.09
C GLY A 237 13.92 -38.44 11.74
N LYS A 238 13.59 -37.32 11.08
CA LYS A 238 14.18 -36.87 9.80
C LYS A 238 14.14 -37.94 8.69
N PRO A 239 12.97 -38.30 8.17
CA PRO A 239 12.87 -39.27 7.07
C PRO A 239 13.62 -38.77 5.84
N ASN A 240 14.63 -39.52 5.41
CA ASN A 240 15.35 -39.38 4.14
C ASN A 240 16.30 -40.59 3.95
N SER A 241 17.19 -40.52 2.97
CA SER A 241 18.16 -41.58 2.63
C SER A 241 19.23 -41.89 3.72
N TYR A 242 19.48 -40.98 4.68
CA TYR A 242 20.43 -41.22 5.78
C TYR A 242 19.95 -42.31 6.76
N TRP A 243 18.67 -42.66 6.75
CA TRP A 243 18.10 -43.73 7.60
C TRP A 243 18.78 -45.10 7.44
N SER A 244 19.58 -45.31 6.40
CA SER A 244 20.44 -46.48 6.27
C SER A 244 21.31 -46.71 7.52
N THR A 245 21.77 -45.64 8.18
CA THR A 245 22.61 -45.73 9.40
C THR A 245 21.84 -46.19 10.63
N PRO A 246 20.78 -45.50 11.10
CA PRO A 246 20.02 -45.96 12.27
C PRO A 246 19.40 -47.35 12.04
N ILE A 247 18.89 -47.64 10.83
CA ILE A 247 18.35 -48.98 10.52
C ILE A 247 19.44 -50.07 10.60
N TRP A 248 20.65 -49.78 10.12
CA TRP A 248 21.77 -50.71 10.29
C TRP A 248 22.09 -50.96 11.76
N GLN A 249 22.12 -49.93 12.61
CA GLN A 249 22.36 -50.07 14.05
C GLN A 249 21.31 -50.97 14.71
N LEU A 250 20.02 -50.75 14.40
CA LEU A 250 18.92 -51.55 14.94
C LEU A 250 19.05 -53.03 14.53
N ASN A 251 19.31 -53.29 13.25
CA ASN A 251 19.45 -54.64 12.72
C ASN A 251 20.70 -55.35 13.26
N ASN A 252 21.83 -54.65 13.36
CA ASN A 252 23.08 -55.20 13.88
C ASN A 252 22.97 -55.56 15.38
N ALA A 253 22.17 -54.81 16.15
CA ALA A 253 21.87 -55.11 17.54
C ALA A 253 20.80 -56.21 17.72
N GLY A 254 20.22 -56.73 16.63
CA GLY A 254 19.20 -57.78 16.68
C GLY A 254 17.88 -57.33 17.30
N ILE A 255 17.51 -56.05 17.14
CA ILE A 255 16.23 -55.53 17.62
C ILE A 255 15.08 -56.10 16.80
N HIS A 256 14.05 -56.60 17.47
CA HIS A 256 12.85 -57.11 16.82
C HIS A 256 11.86 -55.97 16.53
N TYR A 257 11.61 -55.70 15.26
CA TYR A 257 10.62 -54.70 14.84
C TYR A 257 10.09 -54.99 13.43
N ASP A 258 8.86 -54.54 13.17
CA ASP A 258 8.13 -54.77 11.91
C ASP A 258 8.07 -53.50 11.06
N VAL A 259 7.93 -52.35 11.74
CA VAL A 259 7.60 -51.06 11.12
C VAL A 259 8.58 -49.98 11.57
N VAL A 260 9.00 -49.12 10.65
CA VAL A 260 9.63 -47.83 10.96
C VAL A 260 8.56 -46.76 10.88
N VAL A 261 8.46 -45.93 11.92
CA VAL A 261 7.44 -44.90 12.07
C VAL A 261 8.08 -43.53 11.98
N ALA A 262 7.57 -42.65 11.12
CA ALA A 262 8.07 -41.27 10.96
C ALA A 262 6.97 -40.24 11.20
N ASN A 263 7.31 -39.11 11.82
CA ASN A 263 6.47 -37.93 11.77
C ASN A 263 6.84 -37.10 10.55
N ILE A 264 5.84 -36.60 9.84
CA ILE A 264 5.99 -35.80 8.63
C ILE A 264 5.46 -34.40 8.92
N ASN A 265 6.29 -33.39 8.68
CA ASN A 265 5.82 -32.02 8.53
C ASN A 265 5.91 -31.62 7.05
N PRO A 266 4.79 -31.26 6.38
CA PRO A 266 4.80 -30.88 4.97
C PRO A 266 5.79 -29.76 4.63
N ALA A 267 6.00 -28.81 5.56
CA ALA A 267 6.90 -27.69 5.37
C ALA A 267 8.38 -28.11 5.40
N TRP A 268 8.74 -29.23 6.05
CA TRP A 268 10.14 -29.64 6.23
C TRP A 268 10.50 -30.97 5.58
N ASN A 269 9.51 -31.77 5.20
CA ASN A 269 9.71 -33.06 4.55
C ASN A 269 9.01 -33.06 3.19
N SER A 270 9.81 -33.05 2.12
CA SER A 270 9.28 -33.16 0.77
C SER A 270 8.76 -34.57 0.49
N MET A 271 7.92 -34.73 -0.54
CA MET A 271 7.45 -36.06 -0.93
C MET A 271 8.62 -36.97 -1.37
N ASP A 272 9.68 -36.39 -1.92
CA ASP A 272 10.91 -37.11 -2.32
C ASP A 272 11.67 -37.64 -1.10
N ASP A 273 11.78 -36.85 -0.02
CA ASP A 273 12.39 -37.30 1.24
C ASP A 273 11.66 -38.54 1.81
N ILE A 274 10.33 -38.55 1.69
CA ILE A 274 9.49 -39.67 2.13
C ILE A 274 9.70 -40.90 1.24
N VAL A 275 9.82 -40.72 -0.09
CA VAL A 275 10.15 -41.80 -1.02
C VAL A 275 11.50 -42.42 -0.69
N ASP A 276 12.52 -41.59 -0.44
CA ASP A 276 13.87 -42.04 -0.10
C ASP A 276 13.89 -42.83 1.20
N ALA A 277 13.27 -42.31 2.25
CA ALA A 277 13.14 -42.98 3.53
C ALA A 277 12.44 -44.35 3.36
N LYS A 278 11.34 -44.38 2.62
CA LYS A 278 10.59 -45.61 2.34
C LYS A 278 11.44 -46.66 1.64
N ASN A 279 12.22 -46.26 0.64
CA ASN A 279 13.07 -47.18 -0.12
C ASN A 279 14.12 -47.85 0.78
N VAL A 280 14.72 -47.09 1.70
CA VAL A 280 15.65 -47.65 2.70
C VAL A 280 14.95 -48.66 3.61
N VAL A 281 13.78 -48.31 4.14
CA VAL A 281 13.00 -49.16 5.05
C VAL A 281 12.58 -50.47 4.38
N LEU A 282 12.06 -50.39 3.15
CA LEU A 282 11.66 -51.57 2.37
C LEU A 282 12.86 -52.46 2.03
N SER A 283 14.02 -51.87 1.73
CA SER A 283 15.26 -52.62 1.46
C SER A 283 15.76 -53.40 2.69
N ALA A 284 15.43 -52.93 3.89
CA ALA A 284 15.70 -53.64 5.14
C ALA A 284 14.64 -54.71 5.48
N GLY A 285 13.66 -54.94 4.59
CA GLY A 285 12.57 -55.90 4.81
C GLY A 285 11.53 -55.45 5.83
N LYS A 286 11.44 -54.14 6.08
CA LYS A 286 10.51 -53.53 7.05
C LYS A 286 9.44 -52.72 6.33
N LYS A 287 8.41 -52.28 7.06
CA LYS A 287 7.35 -51.39 6.52
C LYS A 287 7.52 -49.96 7.01
N LEU A 288 7.09 -48.98 6.22
CA LEU A 288 7.08 -47.57 6.62
C LEU A 288 5.65 -47.14 6.99
N THR A 289 5.50 -46.52 8.15
CA THR A 289 4.27 -45.84 8.55
C THR A 289 4.56 -44.39 8.88
N VAL A 290 3.69 -43.49 8.42
CA VAL A 290 3.68 -42.11 8.93
C VAL A 290 2.92 -42.12 10.25
N GLY A 291 3.62 -41.88 11.36
CA GLY A 291 3.08 -41.87 12.72
C GLY A 291 2.35 -40.59 13.11
N SER A 292 2.62 -39.50 12.39
CA SER A 292 1.90 -38.23 12.54
C SER A 292 2.13 -37.38 11.30
N VAL A 293 1.07 -36.77 10.78
CA VAL A 293 1.13 -35.71 9.77
C VAL A 293 -0.04 -34.77 9.95
N THR A 294 0.21 -33.48 9.82
CA THR A 294 -0.81 -32.43 9.88
C THR A 294 -0.71 -31.55 8.65
N TYR A 295 -1.79 -30.85 8.32
CA TYR A 295 -1.82 -29.91 7.21
C TYR A 295 -2.90 -28.85 7.45
N PRO A 296 -2.58 -27.55 7.31
CA PRO A 296 -3.51 -26.47 7.66
C PRO A 296 -4.71 -26.40 6.69
N PHE A 297 -5.92 -26.38 7.26
CA PHE A 297 -7.15 -26.13 6.49
C PHE A 297 -7.56 -24.66 6.49
N THR A 298 -6.94 -23.83 7.35
CA THR A 298 -7.13 -22.39 7.45
C THR A 298 -5.83 -21.72 7.86
N ASP A 299 -5.66 -20.44 7.51
CA ASP A 299 -4.54 -19.60 7.95
C ASP A 299 -4.83 -18.86 9.27
N GLN A 300 -6.04 -19.02 9.79
CA GLN A 300 -6.54 -18.35 10.99
C GLN A 300 -6.24 -19.16 12.27
N ASP A 301 -6.04 -18.44 13.38
CA ASP A 301 -5.94 -18.98 14.74
C ASP A 301 -7.28 -18.80 15.47
N SER A 302 -7.79 -19.88 16.07
CA SER A 302 -9.07 -19.92 16.78
C SER A 302 -8.94 -19.87 18.29
N ASP A 303 -7.75 -20.10 18.84
CA ASP A 303 -7.57 -20.32 20.28
C ASP A 303 -6.70 -19.25 20.96
N GLY A 304 -6.03 -18.39 20.17
CA GLY A 304 -5.22 -17.26 20.61
C GLY A 304 -3.76 -17.61 20.84
N LYS A 305 -3.35 -18.85 20.55
CA LYS A 305 -1.97 -19.31 20.57
C LYS A 305 -1.54 -19.56 19.13
N GLN A 306 -0.44 -18.92 18.74
CA GLN A 306 0.11 -19.05 17.40
C GLN A 306 0.38 -20.52 17.03
N ASN A 307 -0.13 -20.92 15.85
CA ASN A 307 0.06 -22.24 15.26
C ASN A 307 1.52 -22.53 14.87
N ASP A 308 1.96 -23.77 15.08
CA ASP A 308 3.37 -24.19 14.86
C ASP A 308 3.73 -24.33 13.37
N SER A 309 2.75 -24.68 12.53
CA SER A 309 2.91 -24.69 11.06
C SER A 309 2.06 -23.58 10.47
N LEU A 310 2.71 -22.60 9.82
CA LEU A 310 2.01 -21.46 9.26
C LEU A 310 1.52 -21.78 7.85
N ALA A 311 0.36 -21.25 7.49
CA ALA A 311 -0.13 -21.26 6.11
C ALA A 311 0.94 -20.76 5.12
N SER A 312 1.72 -19.74 5.54
CA SER A 312 2.82 -19.22 4.73
C SER A 312 3.90 -20.27 4.42
N ASP A 313 4.16 -21.23 5.30
CA ASP A 313 5.19 -22.26 5.05
C ASP A 313 4.80 -23.19 3.89
N ILE A 314 3.51 -23.49 3.80
CA ILE A 314 2.90 -24.29 2.72
C ILE A 314 2.86 -23.49 1.41
N LEU A 315 2.37 -22.25 1.48
CA LEU A 315 2.18 -21.36 0.33
C LEU A 315 3.52 -20.96 -0.32
N ASN A 316 4.55 -20.70 0.48
CA ASN A 316 5.90 -20.33 0.01
C ASN A 316 6.55 -21.44 -0.82
N LYS A 317 6.37 -22.69 -0.40
CA LYS A 317 7.00 -23.85 -1.05
C LYS A 317 6.13 -24.47 -2.13
N ASN A 318 4.97 -23.87 -2.42
CA ASN A 318 3.99 -24.36 -3.37
C ASN A 318 3.59 -25.82 -3.12
N ILE A 319 3.48 -26.19 -1.83
CA ILE A 319 3.15 -27.57 -1.41
C ILE A 319 1.68 -27.88 -1.71
N GLY A 320 0.80 -26.88 -1.56
CA GLY A 320 -0.63 -26.98 -1.83
C GLY A 320 -1.39 -25.72 -1.40
N THR A 321 -2.70 -25.81 -1.37
CA THR A 321 -3.61 -24.73 -0.94
C THR A 321 -3.98 -24.85 0.54
N ILE A 322 -4.47 -23.76 1.14
CA ILE A 322 -4.94 -23.71 2.53
C ILE A 322 -6.47 -23.75 2.52
N SER A 323 -7.03 -24.95 2.67
CA SER A 323 -8.47 -25.21 2.75
C SER A 323 -8.70 -26.67 3.18
N PRO A 324 -9.94 -27.07 3.50
CA PRO A 324 -10.30 -28.49 3.61
C PRO A 324 -9.98 -29.31 2.34
N GLN A 325 -10.15 -28.73 1.14
CA GLN A 325 -9.76 -29.39 -0.12
C GLN A 325 -8.24 -29.55 -0.25
N GLY A 326 -7.46 -28.53 0.12
CA GLY A 326 -5.99 -28.57 0.12
C GLY A 326 -5.45 -29.62 1.11
N GLN A 327 -6.02 -29.66 2.31
CA GLN A 327 -5.73 -30.67 3.34
C GLN A 327 -6.01 -32.09 2.81
N ALA A 328 -7.15 -32.31 2.14
CA ALA A 328 -7.48 -33.58 1.51
C ALA A 328 -6.52 -33.95 0.36
N THR A 329 -6.21 -33.03 -0.54
CA THR A 329 -5.32 -33.27 -1.68
C THR A 329 -3.91 -33.66 -1.22
N TYR A 330 -3.36 -32.98 -0.20
CA TYR A 330 -2.06 -33.34 0.36
C TYR A 330 -2.07 -34.77 0.93
N LEU A 331 -3.08 -35.12 1.72
CA LEU A 331 -3.22 -36.46 2.29
C LEU A 331 -3.36 -37.54 1.20
N GLN A 332 -4.12 -37.28 0.14
CA GLN A 332 -4.23 -38.21 -0.99
C GLN A 332 -2.85 -38.52 -1.59
N ASN A 333 -2.05 -37.48 -1.84
CA ASN A 333 -0.70 -37.61 -2.38
C ASN A 333 0.24 -38.34 -1.41
N LEU A 334 0.13 -38.08 -0.11
CA LEU A 334 0.89 -38.77 0.91
C LEU A 334 0.55 -40.26 0.97
N PHE A 335 -0.75 -40.61 0.99
CA PHE A 335 -1.19 -42.01 0.95
C PHE A 335 -0.67 -42.73 -0.29
N LYS A 336 -0.76 -42.10 -1.48
CA LYS A 336 -0.21 -42.64 -2.72
C LYS A 336 1.30 -42.90 -2.62
N THR A 337 2.03 -41.98 -2.02
CA THR A 337 3.48 -42.09 -1.83
C THR A 337 3.84 -43.20 -0.85
N VAL A 338 3.22 -43.22 0.33
CA VAL A 338 3.52 -44.18 1.39
C VAL A 338 3.14 -45.60 0.98
N THR A 339 2.00 -45.79 0.31
CA THR A 339 1.49 -47.15 0.01
C THR A 339 2.10 -47.80 -1.23
N SER A 340 2.75 -47.05 -2.10
CA SER A 340 3.42 -47.61 -3.29
C SER A 340 4.63 -48.49 -2.92
N GLY A 341 4.96 -49.46 -3.78
CA GLY A 341 6.06 -50.42 -3.52
C GLY A 341 5.67 -51.54 -2.54
N ASN A 342 4.40 -51.96 -2.51
CA ASN A 342 3.86 -52.98 -1.60
C ASN A 342 3.96 -52.63 -0.11
N ASN A 343 3.93 -51.33 0.21
CA ASN A 343 3.89 -50.82 1.59
C ASN A 343 2.43 -50.49 2.01
N ASN A 344 1.51 -51.38 1.69
CA ASN A 344 0.06 -51.14 1.76
C ASN A 344 -0.70 -52.12 2.67
N SER A 345 0.02 -52.95 3.41
CA SER A 345 -0.49 -53.84 4.47
C SER A 345 0.30 -53.60 5.73
N ASP A 346 -0.39 -53.44 6.87
CA ASP A 346 0.23 -53.18 8.18
C ASP A 346 1.13 -51.93 8.21
N ALA A 347 0.94 -51.05 7.22
CA ALA A 347 1.57 -49.75 7.07
C ALA A 347 0.59 -48.75 6.47
N GLY A 348 0.86 -47.46 6.69
CA GLY A 348 0.02 -46.38 6.17
C GLY A 348 0.29 -45.05 6.85
N VAL A 349 -0.77 -44.29 7.14
CA VAL A 349 -0.66 -42.91 7.63
C VAL A 349 -1.58 -42.71 8.82
N PHE A 350 -1.02 -42.11 9.87
CA PHE A 350 -1.73 -41.51 10.99
C PHE A 350 -1.77 -40.00 10.82
N TYR A 351 -2.97 -39.41 10.77
CA TYR A 351 -3.15 -37.97 10.85
C TYR A 351 -2.93 -37.48 12.29
N GLY A 352 -2.17 -36.41 12.48
CA GLY A 352 -1.82 -35.86 13.78
C GLY A 352 -3.01 -35.19 14.46
N ASP A 353 -3.15 -35.46 15.75
CA ASP A 353 -4.16 -35.02 16.72
C ASP A 353 -5.42 -34.41 16.09
N ALA A 354 -6.23 -35.28 15.46
CA ALA A 354 -7.32 -34.89 14.57
C ALA A 354 -8.44 -34.10 15.25
N THR A 355 -8.53 -34.18 16.57
CA THR A 355 -9.54 -33.51 17.39
C THR A 355 -9.04 -32.27 18.09
N TRP A 356 -7.73 -31.95 18.00
CA TRP A 356 -7.11 -30.92 18.81
C TRP A 356 -7.58 -29.52 18.37
N ILE A 357 -8.64 -29.03 19.02
CA ILE A 357 -9.29 -27.75 18.69
C ILE A 357 -9.28 -26.82 19.91
N ALA A 358 -9.72 -25.56 19.72
CA ALA A 358 -9.86 -24.62 20.82
C ALA A 358 -10.85 -25.13 21.89
N VAL A 359 -10.48 -25.03 23.17
CA VAL A 359 -11.41 -25.35 24.28
C VAL A 359 -12.58 -24.37 24.32
N LYS A 360 -12.27 -23.09 24.09
CA LYS A 360 -13.20 -22.00 23.90
C LYS A 360 -12.79 -21.24 22.64
N PRO A 361 -13.57 -21.33 21.55
CA PRO A 361 -13.29 -20.62 20.31
C PRO A 361 -13.26 -19.10 20.47
N GLY A 362 -12.48 -18.46 19.61
CA GLY A 362 -12.28 -17.02 19.57
C GLY A 362 -10.87 -16.63 20.03
N SER A 363 -9.94 -16.37 19.10
CA SER A 363 -8.56 -16.00 19.46
C SER A 363 -8.46 -14.72 20.29
N SER A 364 -9.42 -13.80 20.17
CA SER A 364 -9.47 -12.57 20.99
C SER A 364 -10.23 -12.73 22.31
N ILE A 365 -11.24 -13.61 22.38
CA ILE A 365 -12.17 -13.70 23.53
C ILE A 365 -12.05 -15.00 24.34
N GLY A 366 -11.44 -16.01 23.76
CA GLY A 366 -11.27 -17.37 24.25
C GLY A 366 -9.87 -17.65 24.78
N TYR A 367 -8.86 -16.89 24.33
CA TYR A 367 -7.44 -17.07 24.67
C TYR A 367 -7.16 -17.38 26.15
N GLN A 368 -7.69 -16.58 27.08
CA GLN A 368 -7.42 -16.81 28.49
C GLN A 368 -8.04 -18.12 29.00
N ALA A 369 -9.23 -18.48 28.53
CA ALA A 369 -9.87 -19.74 28.90
C ALA A 369 -9.10 -20.94 28.34
N ASN A 370 -8.58 -20.84 27.12
CA ASN A 370 -7.73 -21.87 26.51
C ASN A 370 -6.42 -22.04 27.29
N LYS A 371 -5.83 -20.92 27.71
CA LYS A 371 -4.63 -20.89 28.56
C LYS A 371 -4.87 -21.52 29.94
N ASP A 372 -6.00 -21.20 30.58
CA ASP A 372 -6.38 -21.77 31.87
C ASP A 372 -6.69 -23.28 31.76
N ALA A 373 -7.31 -23.70 30.66
CA ALA A 373 -7.57 -25.10 30.36
C ALA A 373 -6.27 -25.90 30.15
N SER A 374 -5.25 -25.29 29.51
CA SER A 374 -3.92 -25.89 29.38
C SER A 374 -3.30 -26.23 30.74
N ASN A 375 -3.45 -25.35 31.74
CA ASN A 375 -2.98 -25.61 33.11
C ASN A 375 -3.83 -26.63 33.88
N SER A 376 -5.14 -26.65 33.63
CA SER A 376 -6.08 -27.43 34.45
C SER A 376 -6.27 -28.86 33.93
N PHE A 377 -6.27 -29.02 32.61
CA PHE A 377 -6.60 -30.27 31.92
C PHE A 377 -5.48 -30.74 30.99
N GLY A 378 -4.53 -29.87 30.67
CA GLY A 378 -3.42 -30.19 29.77
C GLY A 378 -3.78 -30.08 28.29
N THR A 379 -4.81 -29.30 27.93
CA THR A 379 -5.31 -29.18 26.55
C THR A 379 -4.45 -28.35 25.61
N GLY A 380 -3.43 -27.62 26.08
CA GLY A 380 -2.57 -26.82 25.22
C GLY A 380 -1.24 -27.49 24.89
N TRP A 381 -0.41 -26.86 24.07
CA TRP A 381 0.92 -27.38 23.68
C TRP A 381 1.85 -27.55 24.89
N ALA A 382 1.72 -26.68 25.89
CA ALA A 382 2.39 -26.78 27.19
C ALA A 382 1.63 -25.97 28.25
N SER A 383 1.69 -26.43 29.50
CA SER A 383 1.26 -25.69 30.68
C SER A 383 2.43 -24.89 31.28
N GLN A 384 2.13 -23.96 32.19
CA GLN A 384 3.19 -23.24 32.93
C GLN A 384 4.04 -24.18 33.81
N TYR A 385 3.48 -25.31 34.23
CA TYR A 385 4.12 -26.27 35.13
C TYR A 385 5.14 -27.16 34.41
N ALA A 386 5.16 -27.12 33.08
CA ALA A 386 6.17 -27.79 32.28
C ALA A 386 7.53 -27.07 32.28
N SER A 387 7.60 -25.86 32.85
CA SER A 387 8.84 -25.11 33.01
C SER A 387 9.93 -25.95 33.68
N GLY A 388 11.13 -25.93 33.09
CA GLY A 388 12.26 -26.75 33.50
C GLY A 388 12.27 -28.19 32.97
N TYR A 389 11.24 -28.63 32.25
CA TYR A 389 11.26 -29.89 31.49
C TYR A 389 11.02 -29.68 29.99
N ILE A 390 10.00 -28.90 29.61
CA ILE A 390 9.74 -28.50 28.22
C ILE A 390 10.42 -27.16 27.98
N ASP A 391 11.29 -27.09 26.98
CA ASP A 391 12.01 -25.86 26.65
C ASP A 391 11.02 -24.84 26.06
N GLY A 392 11.12 -23.59 26.51
CA GLY A 392 10.22 -22.49 26.11
C GLY A 392 8.87 -22.45 26.83
N ALA A 393 8.53 -23.45 27.65
CA ALA A 393 7.28 -23.45 28.42
C ALA A 393 7.23 -22.34 29.49
N ASP A 394 8.37 -21.82 29.95
CA ASP A 394 8.45 -20.68 30.86
C ASP A 394 7.94 -19.37 30.23
N GLN A 395 8.11 -19.22 28.91
CA GLN A 395 7.78 -17.99 28.17
C GLN A 395 6.52 -18.12 27.33
N TYR A 396 6.30 -19.29 26.74
CA TYR A 396 5.35 -19.46 25.64
C TYR A 396 4.21 -20.44 25.93
N TRP A 397 4.07 -20.96 27.16
CA TRP A 397 2.97 -21.84 27.52
C TRP A 397 1.60 -21.22 27.22
N GLY A 398 0.62 -22.05 26.88
CA GLY A 398 -0.69 -21.57 26.45
C GLY A 398 -1.54 -22.63 25.80
N GLY A 399 -2.40 -22.20 24.89
CA GLY A 399 -3.34 -23.03 24.12
C GLY A 399 -2.66 -24.03 23.18
N ASN A 400 -3.48 -24.62 22.32
CA ASN A 400 -3.11 -25.50 21.22
C ASN A 400 -2.25 -24.76 20.17
N THR A 401 -1.47 -25.47 19.38
CA THR A 401 -0.64 -24.93 18.28
C THR A 401 -0.94 -25.58 16.93
N GLN A 402 -2.06 -26.30 16.83
CA GLN A 402 -2.50 -27.11 15.70
C GLN A 402 -4.02 -27.05 15.47
N ASP A 403 -4.74 -26.08 16.03
CA ASP A 403 -6.19 -25.95 15.89
C ASP A 403 -6.59 -25.72 14.41
N ASN A 404 -5.76 -25.00 13.66
CA ASN A 404 -5.94 -24.78 12.22
C ASN A 404 -5.62 -26.01 11.34
N GLN A 405 -5.23 -27.12 11.96
CA GLN A 405 -4.80 -28.35 11.31
C GLN A 405 -5.66 -29.56 11.71
N ALA A 406 -6.64 -29.40 12.60
CA ALA A 406 -7.56 -30.48 12.98
C ALA A 406 -8.42 -30.96 11.79
N LEU A 407 -9.16 -32.06 12.01
CA LEU A 407 -10.20 -32.56 11.10
C LEU A 407 -11.61 -32.13 11.53
N PHE A 408 -11.69 -31.25 12.54
CA PHE A 408 -12.90 -30.60 13.01
C PHE A 408 -12.68 -29.09 13.00
N ASP A 409 -13.74 -28.31 12.80
CA ASP A 409 -13.69 -26.87 13.03
C ASP A 409 -13.59 -26.56 14.54
N ASP A 410 -13.36 -25.30 14.86
CA ASP A 410 -13.22 -24.80 16.24
C ASP A 410 -14.49 -25.00 17.08
N LEU A 411 -15.65 -25.19 16.45
CA LEU A 411 -16.91 -25.53 17.09
C LEU A 411 -17.13 -27.06 17.25
N GLY A 412 -16.15 -27.87 16.86
CA GLY A 412 -16.18 -29.33 16.98
C GLY A 412 -17.02 -30.03 15.91
N LYS A 413 -17.36 -29.38 14.80
CA LYS A 413 -18.03 -30.01 13.66
C LYS A 413 -17.00 -30.60 12.70
N PRO A 414 -17.24 -31.79 12.12
CA PRO A 414 -16.27 -32.45 11.26
C PRO A 414 -16.11 -31.67 9.95
N LEU A 415 -14.86 -31.46 9.54
CA LEU A 415 -14.55 -30.94 8.22
C LEU A 415 -14.85 -32.01 7.16
N GLN A 416 -15.18 -31.59 5.94
CA GLN A 416 -15.36 -32.55 4.83
C GLN A 416 -14.09 -33.36 4.55
N THR A 417 -12.90 -32.85 4.92
CA THR A 417 -11.63 -33.58 4.82
C THR A 417 -11.68 -34.94 5.51
N LEU A 418 -12.42 -35.10 6.62
CA LEU A 418 -12.53 -36.37 7.34
C LEU A 418 -13.02 -37.53 6.45
N THR A 419 -13.81 -37.23 5.42
CA THR A 419 -14.32 -38.25 4.49
C THR A 419 -13.24 -38.86 3.60
N ILE A 420 -12.03 -38.28 3.56
CA ILE A 420 -10.93 -38.72 2.71
C ILE A 420 -10.58 -40.19 2.91
N PHE A 421 -10.55 -40.68 4.15
CA PHE A 421 -10.11 -42.05 4.45
C PHE A 421 -11.02 -43.09 3.78
N LYS A 422 -12.31 -42.78 3.64
CA LYS A 422 -13.26 -43.55 2.82
C LYS A 422 -13.04 -43.31 1.34
N GLN A 423 -12.95 -42.05 0.90
CA GLN A 423 -12.81 -41.71 -0.52
C GLN A 423 -11.62 -42.39 -1.18
N ILE A 424 -10.45 -42.41 -0.53
CA ILE A 424 -9.23 -43.00 -1.12
C ILE A 424 -9.28 -44.53 -1.21
N SER A 425 -10.15 -45.20 -0.45
CA SER A 425 -10.22 -46.66 -0.37
C SER A 425 -11.51 -47.29 -0.93
N ASP A 426 -12.57 -46.51 -1.14
CA ASP A 426 -13.83 -47.00 -1.70
C ASP A 426 -13.70 -47.32 -3.19
N ALA A 427 -13.91 -48.59 -3.56
CA ALA A 427 -13.85 -49.06 -4.94
C ALA A 427 -14.90 -48.41 -5.85
N ASN A 428 -15.99 -47.87 -5.29
CA ASN A 428 -17.06 -47.20 -6.01
C ASN A 428 -16.88 -45.67 -6.07
N ASN A 429 -15.81 -45.11 -5.51
CA ASN A 429 -15.56 -43.68 -5.57
C ASN A 429 -15.23 -43.24 -7.00
N SER A 430 -16.12 -42.46 -7.60
CA SER A 430 -15.97 -41.86 -8.93
C SER A 430 -15.61 -40.37 -8.90
N ASN A 431 -15.17 -39.85 -7.75
CA ASN A 431 -14.76 -38.45 -7.63
C ASN A 431 -13.47 -38.20 -8.41
N ASN A 432 -13.32 -36.97 -8.91
CA ASN A 432 -12.07 -36.45 -9.45
C ASN A 432 -11.49 -35.45 -8.44
N THR A 433 -10.20 -35.58 -8.11
CA THR A 433 -9.49 -34.55 -7.34
C THR A 433 -9.42 -33.26 -8.18
N PRO A 434 -9.94 -32.12 -7.70
CA PRO A 434 -9.86 -30.85 -8.42
C PRO A 434 -8.42 -30.40 -8.67
N ASN A 435 -8.18 -29.71 -9.79
CA ASN A 435 -6.89 -29.09 -10.09
C ASN A 435 -6.77 -27.67 -9.51
N ASP A 436 -7.90 -27.06 -9.18
CA ASP A 436 -8.05 -25.74 -8.59
C ASP A 436 -8.87 -25.80 -7.31
N ASP A 437 -8.64 -24.82 -6.43
CA ASP A 437 -9.33 -24.72 -5.15
C ASP A 437 -9.80 -23.27 -4.95
N PRO A 438 -11.02 -22.94 -5.37
CA PRO A 438 -11.56 -21.59 -5.27
C PRO A 438 -11.84 -21.16 -3.82
N ASN A 439 -11.77 -22.09 -2.86
CA ASN A 439 -12.00 -21.82 -1.44
C ASN A 439 -10.69 -21.69 -0.66
N ALA A 440 -9.54 -21.73 -1.34
CA ALA A 440 -8.23 -21.56 -0.72
C ALA A 440 -8.05 -20.15 -0.15
N ALA A 441 -7.43 -20.05 1.02
CA ALA A 441 -6.91 -18.76 1.50
C ALA A 441 -5.96 -18.18 0.43
N GLN A 442 -6.22 -16.95 0.00
CA GLN A 442 -5.42 -16.30 -1.04
C GLN A 442 -4.08 -15.83 -0.46
N LYS A 443 -3.01 -16.02 -1.23
CA LYS A 443 -1.70 -15.39 -0.93
C LYS A 443 -1.88 -13.88 -0.96
N ASP A 444 -1.48 -13.16 0.09
CA ASP A 444 -1.46 -11.69 0.02
C ASP A 444 -0.50 -11.29 -1.12
N PRO A 445 -1.00 -10.69 -2.22
CA PRO A 445 -0.17 -10.39 -3.39
C PRO A 445 0.97 -9.41 -3.07
N TYR A 446 0.82 -8.59 -2.02
CA TYR A 446 1.90 -7.70 -1.56
C TYR A 446 2.97 -8.43 -0.75
N GLU A 447 2.66 -9.60 -0.17
CA GLU A 447 3.62 -10.43 0.55
C GLU A 447 4.43 -11.31 -0.38
N PHE A 448 3.75 -12.00 -1.31
CA PHE A 448 4.37 -13.04 -2.15
C PHE A 448 4.62 -12.61 -3.60
N GLY A 449 4.10 -11.44 -4.00
CA GLY A 449 3.98 -11.05 -5.40
C GLY A 449 2.73 -11.67 -6.02
N GLY A 450 2.07 -10.92 -6.91
CA GLY A 450 0.88 -11.37 -7.64
C GLY A 450 -0.13 -10.26 -7.87
N ASP A 451 -1.30 -10.67 -8.38
CA ASP A 451 -2.37 -9.75 -8.75
C ASP A 451 -2.99 -9.10 -7.50
N THR A 452 -2.77 -7.78 -7.38
CA THR A 452 -3.30 -6.96 -6.29
C THR A 452 -4.77 -6.58 -6.47
N GLY A 453 -5.35 -6.87 -7.63
CA GLY A 453 -6.67 -6.41 -8.06
C GLY A 453 -6.73 -4.93 -8.43
N LEU A 454 -5.64 -4.15 -8.27
CA LEU A 454 -5.62 -2.72 -8.56
C LEU A 454 -5.91 -2.42 -10.04
N LYS A 455 -5.36 -3.22 -10.97
CA LYS A 455 -5.57 -3.06 -12.41
C LYS A 455 -7.04 -3.16 -12.84
N ASP A 456 -7.85 -3.89 -12.08
CA ASP A 456 -9.26 -4.15 -12.36
C ASP A 456 -10.21 -3.14 -11.68
N GLN A 457 -9.69 -2.27 -10.80
CA GLN A 457 -10.48 -1.23 -10.18
C GLN A 457 -10.89 -0.18 -11.21
N LYS A 458 -12.19 -0.13 -11.49
CA LYS A 458 -12.75 0.85 -12.41
C LYS A 458 -12.66 2.26 -11.82
N VAL A 459 -12.41 3.23 -12.69
CA VAL A 459 -12.38 4.65 -12.34
C VAL A 459 -13.42 5.42 -13.17
N VAL A 460 -13.85 6.55 -12.63
CA VAL A 460 -14.65 7.57 -13.30
C VAL A 460 -13.72 8.74 -13.61
N ILE A 461 -13.61 9.09 -14.89
CA ILE A 461 -12.80 10.20 -15.38
C ILE A 461 -13.72 11.27 -15.96
N ASN A 462 -13.66 12.47 -15.40
CA ASN A 462 -14.39 13.64 -15.87
C ASN A 462 -13.59 14.39 -16.94
N LYS A 463 -14.30 14.90 -17.95
CA LYS A 463 -13.69 15.76 -18.97
C LYS A 463 -13.27 17.11 -18.38
N ILE A 464 -12.09 17.57 -18.79
CA ILE A 464 -11.51 18.88 -18.50
C ILE A 464 -11.46 19.67 -19.82
N PRO A 465 -12.46 20.51 -20.13
CA PRO A 465 -12.54 21.19 -21.43
C PRO A 465 -11.34 22.11 -21.74
N SER A 466 -10.67 22.64 -20.71
CA SER A 466 -9.46 23.47 -20.85
C SER A 466 -8.17 22.66 -21.07
N MET A 467 -8.23 21.33 -20.95
CA MET A 467 -7.11 20.43 -21.22
C MET A 467 -7.13 20.02 -22.70
N THR A 468 -6.67 20.96 -23.53
CA THR A 468 -6.55 20.82 -24.99
C THR A 468 -5.36 19.95 -25.39
N ASP A 469 -5.18 19.70 -26.69
CA ASP A 469 -4.05 18.92 -27.19
C ASP A 469 -2.69 19.55 -26.83
N GLN A 470 -2.67 20.88 -26.68
CA GLN A 470 -1.50 21.66 -26.25
C GLN A 470 -1.04 21.38 -24.81
N ALA A 471 -1.93 20.87 -23.94
CA ALA A 471 -1.62 20.65 -22.53
C ALA A 471 -0.52 19.59 -22.36
N ILE A 472 0.49 19.88 -21.56
CA ILE A 472 1.53 18.93 -21.17
C ILE A 472 0.86 17.85 -20.30
N ARG A 473 0.86 16.64 -20.84
CA ARG A 473 0.44 15.37 -20.24
C ARG A 473 1.69 14.56 -19.97
N GLY A 474 2.44 15.01 -18.98
CA GLY A 474 3.80 14.56 -18.73
C GLY A 474 3.90 13.46 -17.68
N VAL A 475 4.96 12.67 -17.80
CA VAL A 475 5.42 11.71 -16.78
C VAL A 475 6.95 11.72 -16.67
N ASP A 476 7.51 11.49 -15.49
CA ASP A 476 8.93 11.20 -15.29
C ASP A 476 9.15 9.68 -15.27
N VAL A 477 10.00 9.17 -16.15
CA VAL A 477 10.22 7.72 -16.34
C VAL A 477 11.68 7.36 -16.20
N SER A 478 12.45 8.13 -15.43
CA SER A 478 13.90 8.00 -15.48
C SER A 478 14.42 6.70 -14.85
N SER A 479 13.63 6.00 -14.02
CA SER A 479 13.95 4.63 -13.57
C SER A 479 13.84 3.55 -14.66
N TYR A 480 13.14 3.82 -15.77
CA TYR A 480 12.69 2.81 -16.73
C TYR A 480 13.82 1.95 -17.29
N GLN A 481 14.93 2.55 -17.72
CA GLN A 481 16.03 1.80 -18.32
C GLN A 481 16.66 0.82 -17.33
N SER A 482 16.80 1.22 -16.07
CA SER A 482 17.35 0.38 -15.02
C SER A 482 16.40 -0.77 -14.64
N LEU A 483 15.08 -0.51 -14.59
CA LEU A 483 14.07 -1.54 -14.37
C LEU A 483 14.08 -2.59 -15.51
N LYS A 484 14.15 -2.12 -16.76
CA LYS A 484 14.26 -2.97 -17.95
C LYS A 484 15.53 -3.82 -17.91
N ASP A 485 16.67 -3.24 -17.54
CA ASP A 485 17.94 -3.97 -17.37
C ASP A 485 17.86 -5.02 -16.24
N ALA A 486 17.05 -4.78 -15.21
CA ALA A 486 16.76 -5.72 -14.13
C ALA A 486 15.72 -6.80 -14.50
N GLY A 487 15.13 -6.73 -15.69
CA GLY A 487 14.17 -7.72 -16.21
C GLY A 487 12.70 -7.40 -15.92
N VAL A 488 12.38 -6.19 -15.46
CA VAL A 488 10.99 -5.73 -15.29
C VAL A 488 10.30 -5.67 -16.64
N LYS A 489 9.03 -6.09 -16.65
CA LYS A 489 8.16 -6.09 -17.82
C LYS A 489 6.95 -5.21 -17.58
N PHE A 490 6.44 -4.63 -18.66
CA PHE A 490 5.21 -3.86 -18.66
C PHE A 490 4.23 -4.47 -19.66
N TYR A 491 2.94 -4.25 -19.44
CA TYR A 491 1.88 -4.86 -20.23
C TYR A 491 0.90 -3.80 -20.77
N ASP A 492 0.16 -4.15 -21.82
CA ASP A 492 -1.01 -3.40 -22.25
C ASP A 492 -2.27 -3.79 -21.43
N TYR A 493 -3.40 -3.13 -21.68
CA TYR A 493 -4.67 -3.47 -21.02
C TYR A 493 -5.26 -4.84 -21.41
N ASN A 494 -4.69 -5.52 -22.41
CA ASN A 494 -5.07 -6.88 -22.78
C ASN A 494 -4.16 -7.93 -22.12
N GLY A 495 -3.15 -7.52 -21.34
CA GLY A 495 -2.18 -8.40 -20.69
C GLY A 495 -1.03 -8.84 -21.60
N ASN A 496 -0.81 -8.19 -22.74
CA ASN A 496 0.34 -8.48 -23.60
C ASN A 496 1.56 -7.67 -23.16
N GLU A 497 2.74 -8.28 -23.10
CA GLU A 497 4.01 -7.57 -22.86
C GLU A 497 4.21 -6.49 -23.92
N GLU A 498 4.52 -5.26 -23.49
CA GLU A 498 4.60 -4.08 -24.36
C GLU A 498 5.63 -3.06 -23.83
N SER A 499 6.15 -2.21 -24.72
CA SER A 499 6.99 -1.07 -24.33
C SER A 499 6.23 -0.11 -23.40
N LEU A 500 6.86 0.28 -22.27
CA LEU A 500 6.31 1.32 -21.38
C LEU A 500 6.03 2.61 -22.16
N MET A 501 6.94 3.03 -23.04
CA MET A 501 6.77 4.26 -23.83
C MET A 501 5.55 4.16 -24.75
N LYS A 502 5.30 2.99 -25.34
CA LYS A 502 4.11 2.77 -26.16
C LYS A 502 2.83 2.80 -25.33
N VAL A 503 2.79 2.12 -24.18
CA VAL A 503 1.61 2.13 -23.30
C VAL A 503 1.27 3.56 -22.87
N LEU A 504 2.28 4.35 -22.49
CA LEU A 504 2.10 5.76 -22.14
C LEU A 504 1.56 6.59 -23.32
N ALA A 505 2.15 6.45 -24.51
CA ALA A 505 1.69 7.14 -25.72
C ALA A 505 0.25 6.78 -26.09
N ASP A 506 -0.11 5.49 -26.04
CA ASP A 506 -1.47 4.98 -26.35
C ASP A 506 -2.53 5.53 -25.38
N GLN A 507 -2.10 5.90 -24.16
CA GLN A 507 -2.90 6.58 -23.14
C GLN A 507 -2.76 8.11 -23.16
N GLY A 508 -2.19 8.71 -24.20
CA GLY A 508 -2.22 10.16 -24.41
C GLY A 508 -1.16 10.96 -23.66
N VAL A 509 -0.17 10.30 -23.03
CA VAL A 509 1.04 10.97 -22.55
C VAL A 509 1.78 11.55 -23.75
N ASN A 510 2.10 12.84 -23.70
CA ASN A 510 2.73 13.58 -24.80
C ASN A 510 4.11 14.14 -24.45
N TYR A 511 4.55 13.93 -23.20
CA TYR A 511 5.81 14.41 -22.69
C TYR A 511 6.42 13.39 -21.70
N ILE A 512 7.73 13.19 -21.77
CA ILE A 512 8.49 12.55 -20.70
C ILE A 512 9.50 13.52 -20.11
N ARG A 513 9.71 13.41 -18.80
CA ARG A 513 10.80 14.04 -18.07
C ARG A 513 11.87 12.99 -17.76
N ILE A 514 13.13 13.38 -17.93
CA ILE A 514 14.29 12.54 -17.62
C ILE A 514 15.27 13.36 -16.77
N ARG A 515 15.54 12.90 -15.54
CA ARG A 515 16.58 13.49 -14.68
C ARG A 515 17.96 13.12 -15.22
N ILE A 516 18.89 14.05 -15.18
CA ILE A 516 20.26 13.89 -15.68
C ILE A 516 21.24 14.18 -14.54
N TRP A 517 22.04 13.17 -14.17
CA TRP A 517 23.19 13.33 -13.29
C TRP A 517 24.50 13.44 -14.06
N ASN A 518 25.47 14.13 -13.46
CA ASN A 518 26.78 14.37 -14.06
C ASN A 518 27.60 13.07 -14.18
N ASP A 519 27.83 12.39 -13.05
CA ASP A 519 28.52 11.11 -12.97
C ASP A 519 28.04 10.28 -11.76
N PRO A 520 26.92 9.54 -11.89
CA PRO A 520 26.30 8.79 -10.78
C PRO A 520 27.02 7.47 -10.48
N LYS A 521 28.36 7.51 -10.39
CA LYS A 521 29.24 6.36 -10.15
C LYS A 521 30.24 6.64 -9.05
N SER A 522 30.59 5.60 -8.32
CA SER A 522 31.69 5.59 -7.37
C SER A 522 33.04 5.55 -8.10
N ALA A 523 34.13 5.71 -7.38
CA ALA A 523 35.48 5.60 -7.96
C ALA A 523 35.78 4.21 -8.55
N SER A 524 35.09 3.15 -8.11
CA SER A 524 35.20 1.80 -8.68
C SER A 524 34.30 1.59 -9.91
N GLY A 525 33.53 2.60 -10.33
CA GLY A 525 32.60 2.53 -11.43
C GLY A 525 31.23 1.94 -11.08
N GLN A 526 30.97 1.65 -9.80
CA GLN A 526 29.67 1.19 -9.35
C GLN A 526 28.67 2.36 -9.36
N TYR A 527 27.50 2.16 -9.96
CA TYR A 527 26.46 3.18 -9.99
C TYR A 527 25.88 3.48 -8.60
N TYR A 528 25.30 4.65 -8.42
CA TYR A 528 24.66 5.10 -7.17
C TYR A 528 23.24 4.57 -6.96
N GLY A 529 22.63 3.93 -7.96
CA GLY A 529 21.22 3.56 -7.96
C GLY A 529 20.32 4.68 -8.47
N GLY A 530 19.04 4.67 -8.08
CA GLY A 530 18.06 5.70 -8.43
C GLY A 530 17.74 5.79 -9.92
N GLY A 531 17.92 4.70 -10.66
CA GLY A 531 17.75 4.61 -12.12
C GLY A 531 19.05 4.73 -12.92
N ASN A 532 20.20 5.00 -12.29
CA ASN A 532 21.51 5.12 -12.95
C ASN A 532 21.56 6.20 -14.05
N ASN A 533 20.84 7.30 -13.82
CA ASN A 533 20.59 8.38 -14.79
C ASN A 533 21.85 9.18 -15.14
N ASP A 534 22.65 8.62 -16.04
CA ASP A 534 23.69 9.32 -16.77
C ASP A 534 23.26 9.52 -18.23
N VAL A 535 23.92 10.46 -18.92
CA VAL A 535 23.60 10.78 -20.32
C VAL A 535 23.53 9.54 -21.22
N ALA A 536 24.30 8.48 -20.96
CA ALA A 536 24.29 7.29 -21.80
C ALA A 536 23.05 6.41 -21.56
N GLN A 537 22.60 6.25 -20.32
CA GLN A 537 21.36 5.54 -20.01
C GLN A 537 20.13 6.32 -20.48
N ASP A 538 20.13 7.63 -20.24
CA ASP A 538 19.01 8.52 -20.52
C ASP A 538 18.74 8.65 -22.03
N LEU A 539 19.80 8.56 -22.86
CA LEU A 539 19.67 8.51 -24.32
C LEU A 539 18.87 7.30 -24.80
N LYS A 540 18.94 6.15 -24.12
CA LYS A 540 18.16 4.96 -24.52
C LYS A 540 16.67 5.19 -24.31
N ILE A 541 16.30 5.80 -23.19
CA ILE A 541 14.92 6.19 -22.88
C ILE A 541 14.41 7.16 -23.95
N ALA A 542 15.21 8.19 -24.27
CA ALA A 542 14.85 9.21 -25.25
C ALA A 542 14.70 8.66 -26.69
N GLN A 543 15.57 7.73 -27.09
CA GLN A 543 15.48 7.05 -28.38
C GLN A 543 14.19 6.23 -28.51
N GLU A 544 13.77 5.53 -27.45
CA GLU A 544 12.51 4.78 -27.43
C GLU A 544 11.31 5.74 -27.47
N ALA A 545 11.30 6.79 -26.65
CA ALA A 545 10.23 7.78 -26.60
C ALA A 545 10.01 8.50 -27.95
N SER A 546 11.10 8.77 -28.68
CA SER A 546 11.06 9.43 -29.99
C SER A 546 10.31 8.62 -31.05
N GLN A 547 10.26 7.28 -30.93
CA GLN A 547 9.50 6.41 -31.84
C GLN A 547 7.99 6.63 -31.75
N TYR A 548 7.52 7.16 -30.63
CA TYR A 548 6.11 7.40 -30.33
C TYR A 548 5.74 8.89 -30.35
N GLY A 549 6.64 9.75 -30.82
CA GLY A 549 6.39 11.20 -30.96
C GLY A 549 6.30 11.96 -29.62
N ILE A 550 6.77 11.36 -28.52
CA ILE A 550 6.75 11.96 -27.19
C ILE A 550 7.84 13.05 -27.10
N LYS A 551 7.50 14.23 -26.57
CA LYS A 551 8.46 15.31 -26.29
C LYS A 551 9.26 15.03 -25.02
N ILE A 552 10.47 15.59 -24.92
CA ILE A 552 11.37 15.32 -23.80
C ILE A 552 11.68 16.61 -23.03
N LEU A 553 11.60 16.51 -21.70
CA LEU A 553 12.10 17.48 -20.73
C LEU A 553 13.38 16.91 -20.13
N LEU A 554 14.53 17.56 -20.40
CA LEU A 554 15.80 17.20 -19.78
C LEU A 554 15.99 17.96 -18.48
N ASP A 555 16.02 17.25 -17.36
CA ASP A 555 16.19 17.84 -16.05
C ASP A 555 17.62 17.70 -15.54
N PHE A 556 18.39 18.77 -15.67
CA PHE A 556 19.76 18.81 -15.18
C PHE A 556 19.78 19.07 -13.67
N HIS A 557 20.13 18.05 -12.89
CA HIS A 557 20.31 18.20 -11.46
C HIS A 557 21.57 19.00 -11.09
N TYR A 558 22.59 18.99 -11.96
CA TYR A 558 23.92 19.53 -11.68
C TYR A 558 24.53 18.97 -10.38
N SER A 559 24.36 17.66 -10.19
CA SER A 559 24.84 16.81 -9.10
C SER A 559 25.10 15.42 -9.68
N ASP A 560 25.93 14.61 -9.02
CA ASP A 560 26.11 13.20 -9.37
C ASP A 560 25.01 12.29 -8.81
N PHE A 561 24.11 12.81 -7.96
CA PHE A 561 22.99 12.04 -7.42
C PHE A 561 21.82 12.96 -7.08
N TRP A 562 20.79 12.43 -6.39
CA TRP A 562 19.59 13.17 -5.98
C TRP A 562 19.87 14.62 -5.59
N ALA A 563 19.11 15.53 -6.20
CA ALA A 563 19.14 16.96 -5.92
C ALA A 563 17.73 17.37 -5.46
N ASP A 564 17.62 17.79 -4.21
CA ASP A 564 16.37 18.13 -3.51
C ASP A 564 16.64 19.32 -2.56
N PRO A 565 15.67 19.82 -1.78
CA PRO A 565 15.88 21.00 -0.93
C PRO A 565 16.85 20.79 0.22
N ALA A 566 17.18 19.55 0.58
CA ALA A 566 18.18 19.21 1.58
C ALA A 566 19.53 18.89 0.94
N GLN A 567 19.55 18.33 -0.28
CA GLN A 567 20.74 17.85 -0.97
C GLN A 567 20.95 18.55 -2.30
N GLN A 568 22.01 19.34 -2.42
CA GLN A 568 22.36 20.08 -3.63
C GLN A 568 23.89 20.01 -3.80
N ILE A 569 24.40 18.78 -3.84
CA ILE A 569 25.83 18.46 -3.74
C ILE A 569 26.53 18.79 -5.06
N LEU A 570 27.71 19.41 -4.96
CA LEU A 570 28.53 19.71 -6.14
C LEU A 570 29.06 18.39 -6.76
N PRO A 571 28.99 18.20 -8.09
CA PRO A 571 29.57 17.05 -8.77
C PRO A 571 31.03 16.81 -8.39
N LYS A 572 31.42 15.55 -8.25
CA LYS A 572 32.77 15.14 -7.85
C LYS A 572 33.83 15.75 -8.75
N ALA A 573 33.60 15.73 -10.06
CA ALA A 573 34.52 16.24 -11.07
C ALA A 573 34.74 17.76 -10.98
N TRP A 574 33.87 18.49 -10.30
CA TRP A 574 33.89 19.95 -10.21
C TRP A 574 34.45 20.45 -8.87
N LYS A 575 34.81 19.54 -7.96
CA LYS A 575 35.37 19.88 -6.66
C LYS A 575 36.71 20.60 -6.82
N GLY A 576 36.83 21.78 -6.18
CA GLY A 576 38.05 22.60 -6.24
C GLY A 576 38.14 23.53 -7.45
N HIS A 577 37.18 23.48 -8.38
CA HIS A 577 37.11 24.43 -9.49
C HIS A 577 36.78 25.85 -8.99
N SER A 578 37.35 26.85 -9.66
CA SER A 578 37.02 28.25 -9.41
C SER A 578 35.59 28.56 -9.86
N GLN A 579 35.02 29.69 -9.41
CA GLN A 579 33.68 30.11 -9.83
C GLN A 579 33.58 30.34 -11.35
N ASP A 580 34.68 30.72 -12.00
CA ASP A 580 34.77 30.91 -13.44
C ASP A 580 34.77 29.56 -14.16
N GLN A 581 35.52 28.59 -13.63
CA GLN A 581 35.56 27.24 -14.15
C GLN A 581 34.20 26.54 -13.99
N LEU A 582 33.57 26.62 -12.82
CA LEU A 582 32.24 26.05 -12.56
C LEU A 582 31.18 26.60 -13.52
N LYS A 583 31.22 27.91 -13.79
CA LYS A 583 30.36 28.51 -14.83
C LYS A 583 30.58 27.83 -16.19
N GLN A 584 31.83 27.62 -16.59
CA GLN A 584 32.15 26.99 -17.87
C GLN A 584 31.78 25.51 -17.90
N ASP A 585 31.97 24.79 -16.79
CA ASP A 585 31.61 23.37 -16.67
C ASP A 585 30.11 23.16 -16.84
N VAL A 586 29.28 24.02 -16.23
CA VAL A 586 27.82 24.04 -16.43
C VAL A 586 27.50 24.25 -17.90
N TYR A 587 28.08 25.27 -18.54
CA TYR A 587 27.83 25.55 -19.95
C TYR A 587 28.17 24.35 -20.84
N ASN A 588 29.37 23.80 -20.67
CA ASN A 588 29.85 22.67 -21.48
C ASN A 588 28.99 21.43 -21.27
N PHE A 589 28.67 21.08 -20.02
CA PHE A 589 27.88 19.89 -19.72
C PHE A 589 26.47 19.99 -20.29
N THR A 590 25.82 21.15 -20.17
CA THR A 590 24.50 21.38 -20.76
C THR A 590 24.57 21.31 -22.28
N THR A 591 25.52 22.01 -22.91
CA THR A 591 25.70 21.99 -24.38
C THR A 591 25.97 20.59 -24.93
N ASP A 592 26.92 19.86 -24.32
CA ASP A 592 27.32 18.54 -24.80
C ASP A 592 26.18 17.52 -24.65
N THR A 593 25.40 17.63 -23.58
CA THR A 593 24.22 16.78 -23.38
C THR A 593 23.15 17.09 -24.41
N LEU A 594 22.80 18.36 -24.62
CA LEU A 594 21.80 18.74 -25.63
C LEU A 594 22.17 18.28 -27.04
N LYS A 595 23.45 18.40 -27.43
CA LYS A 595 23.95 17.88 -28.70
C LYS A 595 23.72 16.39 -28.84
N LYS A 596 24.11 15.60 -27.84
CA LYS A 596 23.94 14.13 -27.87
C LYS A 596 22.47 13.72 -28.02
N PHE A 597 21.57 14.37 -27.29
CA PHE A 597 20.14 14.07 -27.39
C PHE A 597 19.55 14.47 -28.75
N LYS A 598 19.94 15.63 -29.30
CA LYS A 598 19.55 16.05 -30.66
C LYS A 598 20.09 15.10 -31.73
N ASP A 599 21.36 14.70 -31.63
CA ASP A 599 22.00 13.75 -32.54
C ASP A 599 21.32 12.37 -32.51
N ALA A 600 20.73 12.00 -31.37
CA ALA A 600 19.91 10.80 -31.20
C ALA A 600 18.46 10.94 -31.71
N GLY A 601 18.08 12.11 -32.25
CA GLY A 601 16.74 12.37 -32.79
C GLY A 601 15.69 12.80 -31.75
N SER A 602 16.12 13.17 -30.55
CA SER A 602 15.21 13.53 -29.45
C SER A 602 14.45 14.84 -29.73
N ASN A 603 13.14 14.82 -29.51
CA ASN A 603 12.32 16.03 -29.56
C ASN A 603 12.35 16.77 -28.20
N ILE A 604 13.45 17.48 -27.95
CA ILE A 604 13.62 18.27 -26.72
C ILE A 604 12.72 19.51 -26.79
N GLY A 605 11.65 19.51 -26.00
CA GLY A 605 10.75 20.67 -25.93
C GLY A 605 11.03 21.59 -24.75
N MET A 606 11.73 21.10 -23.71
CA MET A 606 12.00 21.83 -22.48
C MET A 606 13.29 21.35 -21.81
N VAL A 607 13.99 22.26 -21.16
CA VAL A 607 15.18 21.97 -20.35
C VAL A 607 15.00 22.60 -18.97
N GLN A 608 15.14 21.80 -17.92
CA GLN A 608 15.14 22.27 -16.54
C GLN A 608 16.59 22.47 -16.07
N ILE A 609 16.88 23.69 -15.60
CA ILE A 609 18.22 24.11 -15.18
C ILE A 609 18.35 24.07 -13.65
N GLY A 610 18.36 22.87 -13.10
CA GLY A 610 18.40 22.58 -11.67
C GLY A 610 17.07 22.03 -11.16
N ASN A 611 17.14 21.01 -10.30
CA ASN A 611 15.97 20.39 -9.67
C ASN A 611 15.77 20.93 -8.24
N GLU A 612 14.54 21.32 -7.91
CA GLU A 612 14.11 21.79 -6.58
C GLU A 612 15.12 22.73 -5.89
N ILE A 613 15.56 23.78 -6.60
CA ILE A 613 16.68 24.65 -6.19
C ILE A 613 16.35 25.59 -5.02
N THR A 614 15.28 25.29 -4.26
CA THR A 614 14.72 26.11 -3.20
C THR A 614 15.79 26.58 -2.21
N ASN A 615 16.68 25.68 -1.78
CA ASN A 615 17.75 25.98 -0.83
C ASN A 615 19.13 26.08 -1.49
N GLY A 616 19.17 26.41 -2.78
CA GLY A 616 20.41 26.62 -3.54
C GLY A 616 20.68 25.52 -4.57
N ILE A 617 21.88 25.55 -5.14
CA ILE A 617 22.34 24.61 -6.17
C ILE A 617 23.88 24.54 -6.14
N MET A 618 24.47 23.43 -6.61
CA MET A 618 25.93 23.29 -6.80
C MET A 618 26.76 23.67 -5.56
N GLY A 619 26.36 23.17 -4.38
CA GLY A 619 27.04 23.43 -3.11
C GLY A 619 26.89 24.85 -2.54
N GLN A 620 26.19 25.76 -3.21
CA GLN A 620 25.83 27.08 -2.66
C GLN A 620 24.49 27.01 -1.93
N THR A 621 24.46 26.32 -0.79
CA THR A 621 23.19 25.83 -0.22
C THR A 621 22.96 26.23 1.23
N THR A 622 21.77 25.93 1.72
CA THR A 622 21.39 25.86 3.15
C THR A 622 20.83 24.48 3.46
N ASN A 623 21.02 24.00 4.69
CA ASN A 623 20.53 22.68 5.11
C ASN A 623 19.12 22.76 5.71
N ARG A 624 18.11 22.45 4.88
CA ARG A 624 16.70 22.40 5.30
C ARG A 624 16.47 21.48 6.50
N ASP A 625 17.11 20.30 6.49
CA ASP A 625 16.88 19.27 7.52
C ASP A 625 17.52 19.68 8.87
N ALA A 626 18.45 20.64 8.86
CA ALA A 626 18.96 21.32 10.05
C ALA A 626 18.12 22.56 10.45
N GLY A 627 17.00 22.82 9.77
CA GLY A 627 16.11 23.96 10.02
C GLY A 627 16.58 25.28 9.40
N GLU A 628 17.59 25.26 8.52
CA GLU A 628 18.04 26.47 7.83
C GLU A 628 17.04 26.92 6.75
N SER A 629 16.99 28.23 6.49
CA SER A 629 16.02 28.83 5.57
C SER A 629 16.65 29.15 4.20
N TYR A 630 15.87 28.96 3.13
CA TYR A 630 16.17 29.40 1.75
C TYR A 630 16.69 30.84 1.67
N LYS A 631 16.27 31.71 2.60
CA LYS A 631 16.73 33.10 2.71
C LYS A 631 18.25 33.21 2.85
N GLY A 632 18.89 32.22 3.47
CA GLY A 632 20.35 32.16 3.62
C GLY A 632 21.10 32.02 2.30
N VAL A 633 20.43 31.61 1.22
CA VAL A 633 20.95 31.65 -0.15
C VAL A 633 20.44 32.89 -0.87
N TRP A 634 19.12 33.05 -1.00
CA TRP A 634 18.53 34.02 -1.92
C TRP A 634 18.58 35.48 -1.44
N LEU A 635 18.63 35.71 -0.12
CA LEU A 635 18.83 37.06 0.45
C LEU A 635 20.30 37.33 0.80
N ASN A 636 21.18 36.33 0.72
CA ASN A 636 22.62 36.49 0.84
C ASN A 636 23.22 36.85 -0.53
N ALA A 637 23.74 38.07 -0.67
CA ALA A 637 24.23 38.55 -1.96
C ALA A 637 25.35 37.70 -2.57
N ASP A 638 26.28 37.19 -1.75
CA ASP A 638 27.40 36.37 -2.25
C ASP A 638 26.90 35.02 -2.80
N LYS A 639 26.15 34.25 -2.00
CA LYS A 639 25.60 32.96 -2.43
C LYS A 639 24.64 33.13 -3.61
N ARG A 640 23.70 34.09 -3.54
CA ARG A 640 22.78 34.40 -4.64
C ARG A 640 23.54 34.69 -5.94
N ASN A 641 24.55 35.57 -5.92
CA ASN A 641 25.26 35.95 -7.14
C ASN A 641 25.98 34.76 -7.79
N LYS A 642 26.50 33.82 -7.00
CA LYS A 642 27.10 32.57 -7.50
C LYS A 642 26.06 31.66 -8.15
N VAL A 643 24.92 31.44 -7.48
CA VAL A 643 23.80 30.65 -8.04
C VAL A 643 23.30 31.26 -9.35
N ILE A 644 23.03 32.56 -9.38
CA ILE A 644 22.61 33.30 -10.59
C ILE A 644 23.62 33.12 -11.73
N ARG A 645 24.91 33.15 -11.42
CA ARG A 645 25.98 32.97 -12.41
C ARG A 645 25.92 31.59 -13.08
N TYR A 646 25.66 30.53 -12.32
CA TYR A 646 25.53 29.17 -12.86
C TYR A 646 24.26 29.02 -13.70
N LEU A 647 23.12 29.49 -13.19
CA LEU A 647 21.85 29.43 -13.92
C LEU A 647 21.89 30.18 -15.25
N ARG A 648 22.55 31.36 -15.29
CA ARG A 648 22.79 32.09 -16.55
C ARG A 648 23.69 31.36 -17.53
N SER A 649 24.63 30.56 -17.02
CA SER A 649 25.49 29.74 -17.86
C SER A 649 24.71 28.61 -18.51
N ALA A 650 23.90 27.92 -17.71
CA ALA A 650 22.99 26.88 -18.17
C ALA A 650 21.98 27.42 -19.18
N SER A 651 21.32 28.55 -18.88
CA SER A 651 20.35 29.15 -19.80
C SER A 651 20.98 29.59 -21.11
N LYS A 652 22.20 30.16 -21.05
CA LYS A 652 22.96 30.51 -22.25
C LYS A 652 23.29 29.26 -23.09
N ALA A 653 23.71 28.16 -22.47
CA ALA A 653 23.98 26.91 -23.17
C ALA A 653 22.75 26.39 -23.92
N VAL A 654 21.57 26.43 -23.28
CA VAL A 654 20.31 26.06 -23.95
C VAL A 654 20.03 26.98 -25.14
N ARG A 655 20.08 28.31 -24.96
CA ARG A 655 19.78 29.27 -26.04
C ARG A 655 20.75 29.20 -27.21
N ASP A 656 22.04 28.96 -26.96
CA ASP A 656 23.05 28.83 -28.01
C ASP A 656 22.80 27.58 -28.86
N GLU A 657 22.24 26.51 -28.26
CA GLU A 657 21.95 25.26 -28.95
C GLU A 657 20.57 25.26 -29.62
N ASP A 658 19.54 25.75 -28.94
CA ASP A 658 18.18 25.91 -29.48
C ASP A 658 17.44 27.05 -28.76
N LYS A 659 17.18 28.12 -29.51
CA LYS A 659 16.47 29.31 -29.03
C LYS A 659 14.99 29.07 -28.72
N ASP A 660 14.38 28.03 -29.31
CA ASP A 660 12.94 27.77 -29.23
C ASP A 660 12.61 26.75 -28.11
N THR A 661 13.61 26.03 -27.57
CA THR A 661 13.46 25.17 -26.39
C THR A 661 13.07 25.99 -25.16
N LEU A 662 12.05 25.56 -24.41
CA LEU A 662 11.65 26.22 -23.18
C LEU A 662 12.67 25.96 -22.05
N ILE A 663 13.00 26.98 -21.28
CA ILE A 663 13.89 26.86 -20.11
C ILE A 663 13.06 26.96 -18.82
N THR A 664 13.21 25.97 -17.95
CA THR A 664 12.52 25.87 -16.65
C THR A 664 13.47 26.06 -15.49
N VAL A 665 13.02 26.78 -14.46
CA VAL A 665 13.59 26.73 -13.11
C VAL A 665 12.58 26.07 -12.16
N HIS A 666 13.03 25.12 -11.36
CA HIS A 666 12.16 24.30 -10.50
C HIS A 666 12.32 24.64 -9.00
N ILE A 667 11.20 24.91 -8.33
CA ILE A 667 11.10 25.18 -6.88
C ILE A 667 10.07 24.22 -6.28
N GLU A 668 10.21 23.80 -5.03
CA GLU A 668 9.21 22.92 -4.38
C GLU A 668 8.31 23.65 -3.37
N THR A 669 7.26 22.98 -2.88
CA THR A 669 6.26 23.45 -1.88
C THR A 669 5.76 24.88 -2.17
N PRO A 670 4.60 25.05 -2.84
CA PRO A 670 4.13 26.30 -3.44
C PRO A 670 3.72 27.36 -2.38
N GLU A 671 4.69 27.91 -1.68
CA GLU A 671 4.51 28.94 -0.65
C GLU A 671 4.90 30.32 -1.22
N ILE A 672 3.96 31.26 -1.20
CA ILE A 672 4.09 32.54 -1.92
C ILE A 672 5.33 33.36 -1.55
N PRO A 673 5.68 33.59 -0.28
CA PRO A 673 6.86 34.39 0.06
C PRO A 673 8.16 33.79 -0.51
N LYS A 674 8.29 32.47 -0.42
CA LYS A 674 9.45 31.72 -0.91
C LYS A 674 9.62 31.86 -2.41
N TYR A 675 8.54 31.61 -3.16
CA TYR A 675 8.54 31.75 -4.62
C TYR A 675 8.82 33.20 -5.04
N ASN A 676 8.20 34.15 -4.35
CA ASN A 676 8.39 35.57 -4.64
C ASN A 676 9.85 36.02 -4.44
N ASP A 677 10.49 35.62 -3.35
CA ASP A 677 11.87 36.02 -3.04
C ASP A 677 12.85 35.42 -4.06
N ILE A 678 12.68 34.14 -4.39
CA ILE A 678 13.53 33.44 -5.38
C ILE A 678 13.33 34.05 -6.77
N MET A 679 12.09 34.22 -7.23
CA MET A 679 11.83 34.81 -8.56
C MET A 679 12.28 36.27 -8.66
N SER A 680 12.21 37.05 -7.57
CA SER A 680 12.79 38.40 -7.53
C SER A 680 14.30 38.34 -7.74
N ALA A 681 15.00 37.44 -7.04
CA ALA A 681 16.44 37.24 -7.21
C ALA A 681 16.82 36.79 -8.63
N LEU A 682 16.05 35.88 -9.23
CA LEU A 682 16.26 35.43 -10.62
C LEU A 682 16.06 36.58 -11.62
N LYS A 683 15.02 37.39 -11.43
CA LYS A 683 14.73 38.56 -12.26
C LYS A 683 15.84 39.62 -12.14
N ASP A 684 16.21 40.00 -10.92
CA ASP A 684 17.27 40.98 -10.65
C ASP A 684 18.64 40.50 -11.14
N GLY A 685 18.86 39.17 -11.12
CA GLY A 685 20.05 38.53 -11.66
C GLY A 685 20.07 38.41 -13.18
N HIS A 686 18.97 38.72 -13.87
CA HIS A 686 18.76 38.51 -15.31
C HIS A 686 18.99 37.06 -15.75
N VAL A 687 18.41 36.10 -15.02
CA VAL A 687 18.35 34.70 -15.47
C VAL A 687 17.32 34.57 -16.59
N ASP A 688 17.74 34.06 -17.74
CA ASP A 688 16.85 33.79 -18.88
C ASP A 688 16.16 32.44 -18.68
N TYR A 689 14.86 32.46 -18.42
CA TYR A 689 14.02 31.28 -18.31
C TYR A 689 12.58 31.59 -18.70
N ASP A 690 11.86 30.61 -19.23
CA ASP A 690 10.51 30.75 -19.77
C ASP A 690 9.43 30.32 -18.76
N VAL A 691 9.69 29.24 -18.03
CA VAL A 691 8.71 28.52 -17.21
C VAL A 691 9.17 28.46 -15.76
N LEU A 692 8.26 28.78 -14.85
CA LEU A 692 8.41 28.45 -13.44
C LEU A 692 7.83 27.04 -13.21
N GLY A 693 8.67 26.13 -12.75
CA GLY A 693 8.29 24.79 -12.31
C GLY A 693 8.00 24.72 -10.82
N SER A 694 7.00 23.94 -10.43
CA SER A 694 6.67 23.62 -9.03
C SER A 694 6.59 22.11 -8.81
N SER A 695 7.15 21.58 -7.72
CA SER A 695 6.69 20.30 -7.15
C SER A 695 5.36 20.52 -6.43
N TYR A 696 4.48 19.53 -6.51
CA TYR A 696 3.19 19.51 -5.83
C TYR A 696 2.84 18.07 -5.47
N TYR A 697 2.95 17.73 -4.18
CA TYR A 697 2.58 16.41 -3.66
C TYR A 697 1.53 16.58 -2.56
N PRO A 698 0.24 16.26 -2.83
CA PRO A 698 -0.85 16.65 -1.93
C PRO A 698 -0.84 15.93 -0.58
N PHE A 699 -0.16 14.79 -0.47
CA PHE A 699 -0.05 14.05 0.79
C PHE A 699 0.86 14.75 1.81
N TRP A 700 1.77 15.63 1.39
CA TRP A 700 2.63 16.40 2.29
C TRP A 700 2.06 17.80 2.51
N SER A 701 1.44 18.07 3.67
CA SER A 701 1.38 19.40 4.36
C SER A 701 0.13 19.59 5.27
N VAL A 702 -0.03 18.74 6.29
CA VAL A 702 -1.13 18.90 7.27
C VAL A 702 -0.85 20.04 8.27
N SER A 703 0.42 20.26 8.65
CA SER A 703 0.80 21.26 9.66
C SER A 703 1.07 22.67 9.09
N ALA A 704 1.49 22.78 7.83
CA ALA A 704 1.94 24.05 7.23
C ALA A 704 0.94 24.72 6.26
N LYS A 705 -0.19 24.06 5.93
CA LYS A 705 -1.19 24.54 4.95
C LYS A 705 -0.58 24.90 3.58
N SER A 706 0.44 24.18 3.15
CA SER A 706 1.09 24.26 1.83
C SER A 706 0.67 23.07 0.94
N ASN A 707 1.14 22.97 -0.30
CA ASN A 707 0.81 21.86 -1.24
C ASN A 707 -0.71 21.59 -1.37
N THR A 708 -1.50 22.65 -1.46
CA THR A 708 -2.94 22.59 -1.78
C THR A 708 -3.22 23.19 -3.16
N PRO A 709 -4.35 22.87 -3.81
CA PRO A 709 -4.75 23.52 -5.05
C PRO A 709 -4.80 25.05 -4.94
N ASP A 710 -5.20 25.60 -3.79
CA ASP A 710 -5.22 27.05 -3.55
C ASP A 710 -3.82 27.66 -3.54
N THR A 711 -2.86 27.02 -2.87
CA THR A 711 -1.46 27.50 -2.85
C THR A 711 -0.81 27.40 -4.23
N LEU A 712 -1.10 26.33 -4.97
CA LEU A 712 -0.63 26.15 -6.34
C LEU A 712 -1.20 27.24 -7.28
N ASN A 713 -2.51 27.51 -7.16
CA ASN A 713 -3.19 28.56 -7.91
C ASN A 713 -2.53 29.93 -7.70
N LYS A 714 -2.24 30.28 -6.43
CA LYS A 714 -1.61 31.55 -6.08
C LYS A 714 -0.20 31.68 -6.65
N VAL A 715 0.57 30.59 -6.68
CA VAL A 715 1.93 30.58 -7.27
C VAL A 715 1.85 30.72 -8.80
N ALA A 716 0.91 30.05 -9.46
CA ALA A 716 0.67 30.19 -10.90
C ALA A 716 0.34 31.65 -11.27
N SER A 717 -0.56 32.30 -10.52
CA SER A 717 -0.90 33.72 -10.69
C SER A 717 0.28 34.64 -10.40
N LEU A 718 1.07 34.37 -9.35
CA LEU A 718 2.29 35.14 -9.06
C LEU A 718 3.27 35.09 -10.24
N ALA A 719 3.46 33.92 -10.84
CA ALA A 719 4.33 33.71 -11.99
C ALA A 719 3.90 34.55 -13.19
N GLU A 720 2.61 34.55 -13.50
CA GLU A 720 2.03 35.35 -14.59
C GLU A 720 2.09 36.85 -14.29
N GLU A 721 1.44 37.29 -13.21
CA GLU A 721 1.11 38.68 -12.98
C GLU A 721 2.35 39.54 -12.70
N LYS A 722 3.27 39.00 -11.88
CA LYS A 722 4.44 39.75 -11.41
C LYS A 722 5.69 39.49 -12.27
N TYR A 723 5.87 38.27 -12.76
CA TYR A 723 7.11 37.85 -13.42
C TYR A 723 6.96 37.55 -14.92
N GLY A 724 5.72 37.45 -15.43
CA GLY A 724 5.48 37.19 -16.85
C GLY A 724 6.00 35.82 -17.31
N LYS A 725 5.93 34.81 -16.45
CA LYS A 725 6.42 33.45 -16.71
C LYS A 725 5.28 32.47 -16.95
N LEU A 726 5.55 31.48 -17.78
CA LEU A 726 4.72 30.28 -17.91
C LEU A 726 4.81 29.46 -16.62
N PHE A 727 3.86 28.57 -16.40
CA PHE A 727 3.80 27.75 -15.18
C PHE A 727 3.48 26.29 -15.49
N ALA A 728 4.18 25.37 -14.84
CA ALA A 728 3.92 23.94 -14.92
C ALA A 728 4.28 23.25 -13.60
N VAL A 729 3.64 22.12 -13.33
CA VAL A 729 4.04 21.24 -12.22
C VAL A 729 5.04 20.22 -12.74
N MET A 730 6.21 20.17 -12.13
CA MET A 730 7.31 19.30 -12.58
C MET A 730 7.27 17.93 -11.91
N GLU A 731 6.66 17.84 -10.73
CA GLU A 731 6.51 16.60 -9.97
C GLU A 731 5.19 16.60 -9.21
N THR A 732 4.40 15.53 -9.39
CA THR A 732 3.25 15.15 -8.55
C THR A 732 3.15 13.64 -8.51
N ALA A 733 2.48 13.10 -7.49
CA ALA A 733 2.06 11.70 -7.44
C ALA A 733 0.93 11.51 -6.42
N TRP A 734 0.27 10.35 -6.49
CA TRP A 734 -0.73 9.94 -5.51
C TRP A 734 -0.73 8.43 -5.31
N VAL A 735 -1.06 7.99 -4.09
CA VAL A 735 -1.00 6.58 -3.67
C VAL A 735 -2.13 5.74 -4.27
N ASN A 736 -1.76 4.62 -4.91
CA ASN A 736 -2.67 3.56 -5.34
C ASN A 736 -2.97 2.54 -4.21
N SER A 737 -2.12 2.46 -3.19
CA SER A 737 -2.22 1.56 -2.04
C SER A 737 -1.36 2.09 -0.88
N LEU A 738 -1.58 1.62 0.34
CA LEU A 738 -0.69 1.88 1.49
C LEU A 738 0.30 0.74 1.76
N LYS A 739 0.16 -0.39 1.05
CA LYS A 739 1.03 -1.55 1.15
C LYS A 739 2.29 -1.37 0.30
N ASN A 740 3.38 -2.05 0.67
CA ASN A 740 4.62 -2.05 -0.12
C ASN A 740 4.60 -3.18 -1.15
N GLY A 741 4.99 -2.87 -2.39
CA GLY A 741 5.19 -3.86 -3.44
C GLY A 741 6.49 -4.64 -3.30
N ASP A 742 7.50 -4.07 -2.61
CA ASP A 742 8.75 -4.74 -2.26
C ASP A 742 9.10 -4.59 -0.76
N SER A 743 10.33 -4.97 -0.36
CA SER A 743 10.78 -4.92 1.04
C SER A 743 11.30 -3.56 1.52
N THR A 744 11.37 -2.61 0.61
CA THR A 744 11.80 -1.23 0.81
C THR A 744 10.56 -0.43 1.21
N PRO A 745 10.57 0.25 2.37
CA PRO A 745 9.42 1.03 2.78
C PRO A 745 9.12 2.17 1.78
N ASN A 746 7.87 2.28 1.37
CA ASN A 746 7.41 3.40 0.57
C ASN A 746 7.46 4.72 1.35
N SER A 747 7.60 5.82 0.61
CA SER A 747 7.59 7.18 1.15
C SER A 747 6.29 7.51 1.89
N ILE A 748 5.17 6.90 1.45
CA ILE A 748 3.84 6.98 2.06
C ILE A 748 3.33 5.55 2.21
N GLY A 749 3.17 5.07 3.45
CA GLY A 749 2.61 3.75 3.73
C GLY A 749 1.71 3.78 4.97
N GLU A 750 1.32 2.59 5.45
CA GLU A 750 0.42 2.46 6.61
C GLU A 750 0.90 3.24 7.85
N SER A 751 2.22 3.23 8.11
CA SER A 751 2.80 3.91 9.28
C SER A 751 2.84 5.44 9.16
N GLN A 752 2.88 5.97 7.94
CA GLN A 752 2.95 7.40 7.63
C GLN A 752 1.55 8.02 7.47
N ASN A 753 0.52 7.21 7.22
CA ASN A 753 -0.85 7.62 6.93
C ASN A 753 -1.41 8.68 7.92
N ASN A 754 -1.07 8.56 9.20
CA ASN A 754 -1.56 9.47 10.25
C ASN A 754 -0.97 10.89 10.21
N TRP A 755 0.14 11.11 9.50
CA TRP A 755 0.83 12.41 9.40
C TRP A 755 0.76 13.02 7.99
N THR A 756 0.15 12.30 7.05
CA THR A 756 -0.05 12.68 5.64
C THR A 756 -1.50 13.06 5.38
N ASN A 757 -1.78 13.82 4.32
CA ASN A 757 -3.13 14.23 3.96
C ASN A 757 -3.84 13.27 2.99
N THR A 758 -3.78 11.98 3.26
CA THR A 758 -4.44 10.90 2.49
C THR A 758 -5.98 10.92 2.59
N LYS A 759 -6.56 11.97 3.18
CA LYS A 759 -8.02 12.17 3.31
C LYS A 759 -8.58 13.08 2.23
N ASP A 760 -7.73 13.87 1.57
CA ASP A 760 -8.17 14.79 0.51
C ASP A 760 -8.61 14.05 -0.75
N PHE A 761 -7.93 12.95 -1.08
CA PHE A 761 -8.34 12.00 -2.12
C PHE A 761 -8.32 10.58 -1.54
N SER A 762 -9.12 9.68 -2.10
CA SER A 762 -9.11 8.28 -1.66
C SER A 762 -7.77 7.61 -1.95
N VAL A 763 -7.40 6.56 -1.19
CA VAL A 763 -6.28 5.68 -1.61
C VAL A 763 -6.81 4.74 -2.67
N GLY A 764 -6.13 4.64 -3.81
CA GLY A 764 -6.55 3.79 -4.93
C GLY A 764 -6.50 4.48 -6.30
N PRO A 765 -6.73 3.73 -7.39
CA PRO A 765 -6.76 4.28 -8.75
C PRO A 765 -7.78 5.43 -8.93
N GLN A 766 -8.94 5.38 -8.27
CA GLN A 766 -9.89 6.51 -8.33
C GLN A 766 -9.30 7.78 -7.69
N GLY A 767 -8.64 7.67 -6.54
CA GLY A 767 -8.02 8.82 -5.90
C GLY A 767 -6.87 9.42 -6.70
N GLN A 768 -6.12 8.59 -7.44
CA GLN A 768 -5.13 9.09 -8.40
C GLN A 768 -5.80 9.92 -9.52
N VAL A 769 -6.95 9.47 -10.03
CA VAL A 769 -7.74 10.25 -11.01
C VAL A 769 -8.25 11.55 -10.39
N ASP A 770 -8.80 11.50 -9.18
CA ASP A 770 -9.37 12.68 -8.51
C ASP A 770 -8.29 13.76 -8.24
N GLU A 771 -7.07 13.34 -7.86
CA GLU A 771 -5.91 14.23 -7.68
C GLU A 771 -5.54 14.90 -9.01
N LEU A 772 -5.38 14.11 -10.07
CA LEU A 772 -5.02 14.60 -11.38
C LEU A 772 -6.09 15.53 -11.96
N GLU A 773 -7.37 15.22 -11.77
CA GLU A 773 -8.46 16.11 -12.15
C GLU A 773 -8.40 17.45 -11.43
N SER A 774 -8.16 17.44 -10.12
CA SER A 774 -8.01 18.66 -9.31
C SER A 774 -6.83 19.49 -9.78
N LEU A 775 -5.69 18.84 -10.03
CA LEU A 775 -4.46 19.46 -10.52
C LEU A 775 -4.66 20.11 -11.89
N TYR A 776 -5.13 19.37 -12.89
CA TYR A 776 -5.28 19.88 -14.25
C TYR A 776 -6.38 20.94 -14.37
N ASN A 777 -7.50 20.81 -13.64
CA ASN A 777 -8.50 21.89 -13.57
C ASN A 777 -7.90 23.19 -13.02
N ASN A 778 -7.03 23.09 -12.01
CA ASN A 778 -6.34 24.24 -11.46
C ASN A 778 -5.39 24.87 -12.49
N LEU A 779 -4.44 24.08 -13.01
CA LEU A 779 -3.39 24.57 -13.90
C LEU A 779 -3.94 25.12 -15.21
N MET A 780 -4.87 24.40 -15.83
CA MET A 780 -5.39 24.76 -17.15
C MET A 780 -6.39 25.92 -17.10
N SER A 781 -6.82 26.35 -15.90
CA SER A 781 -7.60 27.58 -15.74
C SER A 781 -6.78 28.87 -15.92
N HIS A 782 -5.45 28.80 -15.85
CA HIS A 782 -4.56 29.95 -16.05
C HIS A 782 -4.11 30.07 -17.51
N ASN A 783 -3.95 31.31 -17.98
CA ASN A 783 -3.46 31.59 -19.34
C ASN A 783 -1.98 31.21 -19.51
N ASN A 784 -1.21 31.19 -18.42
CA ASN A 784 0.21 30.81 -18.41
C ASN A 784 0.47 29.32 -18.09
N GLY A 785 -0.57 28.55 -17.74
CA GLY A 785 -0.43 27.15 -17.32
C GLY A 785 -0.18 26.21 -18.49
N LEU A 786 0.85 25.35 -18.41
CA LEU A 786 1.20 24.40 -19.47
C LEU A 786 0.72 22.98 -19.20
N GLY A 787 0.55 22.57 -17.95
CA GLY A 787 0.23 21.18 -17.56
C GLY A 787 1.17 20.66 -16.48
N ALA A 788 1.31 19.33 -16.38
CA ALA A 788 2.04 18.70 -15.29
C ALA A 788 2.83 17.45 -15.71
N PHE A 789 3.77 17.04 -14.87
CA PHE A 789 4.52 15.79 -14.94
C PHE A 789 4.27 14.93 -13.71
N TYR A 790 3.76 13.71 -13.90
CA TYR A 790 3.63 12.71 -12.84
C TYR A 790 4.97 12.05 -12.59
N TRP A 791 5.44 12.09 -11.36
CA TRP A 791 6.76 11.59 -11.01
C TRP A 791 6.74 10.07 -10.84
N GLU A 792 7.53 9.36 -11.66
CA GLU A 792 7.77 7.92 -11.59
C GLU A 792 6.48 7.06 -11.55
N PRO A 793 5.63 7.12 -12.60
CA PRO A 793 4.38 6.35 -12.61
C PRO A 793 4.61 4.85 -12.81
N ALA A 794 5.86 4.40 -12.98
CA ALA A 794 6.20 3.03 -13.36
C ALA A 794 7.34 2.44 -12.52
N TRP A 795 7.70 3.07 -11.40
CA TRP A 795 8.79 2.61 -10.55
C TRP A 795 8.34 1.48 -9.60
N ILE A 796 8.08 0.33 -10.20
CA ILE A 796 7.58 -0.88 -9.55
C ILE A 796 8.73 -1.79 -9.08
N PRO A 797 8.47 -2.80 -8.24
CA PRO A 797 9.46 -3.78 -7.80
C PRO A 797 10.12 -4.52 -8.96
N THR A 798 11.38 -4.94 -8.81
CA THR A 798 11.98 -5.86 -9.78
C THR A 798 11.54 -7.30 -9.58
N VAL A 799 11.20 -7.65 -8.34
CA VAL A 799 10.51 -8.89 -7.98
C VAL A 799 9.43 -8.53 -6.98
N ALA A 800 8.17 -8.62 -7.40
CA ALA A 800 7.02 -8.27 -6.58
C ALA A 800 6.93 -9.11 -5.29
N GLY A 801 6.46 -8.52 -4.20
CA GLY A 801 6.26 -9.16 -2.90
C GLY A 801 7.38 -8.84 -1.91
N TRP A 802 7.04 -8.33 -0.72
CA TRP A 802 8.06 -7.95 0.27
C TRP A 802 8.92 -9.12 0.76
N ARG A 803 8.46 -10.37 0.67
CA ARG A 803 9.30 -11.56 0.95
C ARG A 803 10.40 -11.79 -0.08
N ASN A 804 10.23 -11.29 -1.30
CA ASN A 804 11.25 -11.36 -2.35
C ASN A 804 12.31 -10.26 -2.21
N GLY A 805 12.29 -9.52 -1.09
CA GLY A 805 13.12 -8.35 -0.83
C GLY A 805 14.63 -8.54 -0.95
N GLU A 806 15.16 -9.73 -0.66
CA GLU A 806 16.60 -9.99 -0.86
C GLU A 806 16.97 -9.95 -2.35
N LYS A 807 16.16 -10.61 -3.19
CA LYS A 807 16.36 -10.64 -4.64
C LYS A 807 16.18 -9.25 -5.26
N ASP A 808 15.17 -8.52 -4.79
CA ASP A 808 14.91 -7.16 -5.24
C ASP A 808 16.06 -6.20 -4.84
N LYS A 809 16.61 -6.32 -3.63
CA LYS A 809 17.81 -5.57 -3.20
C LYS A 809 19.06 -5.93 -4.00
N GLU A 810 19.27 -7.21 -4.33
CA GLU A 810 20.37 -7.62 -5.22
C GLU A 810 20.24 -6.96 -6.60
N ASN A 811 19.02 -6.89 -7.14
CA ASN A 811 18.77 -6.22 -8.41
C ASN A 811 18.99 -4.71 -8.31
N ALA A 812 18.52 -4.06 -7.24
CA ALA A 812 18.76 -2.64 -6.98
C ALA A 812 20.26 -2.33 -6.89
N GLU A 813 21.03 -3.17 -6.20
CA GLU A 813 22.49 -3.00 -6.07
C GLU A 813 23.22 -3.16 -7.41
N LYS A 814 22.79 -4.11 -8.23
CA LYS A 814 23.45 -4.46 -9.50
C LYS A 814 23.05 -3.55 -10.66
N PHE A 815 21.76 -3.28 -10.81
CA PHE A 815 21.18 -2.58 -11.94
C PHE A 815 20.81 -1.13 -11.62
N GLY A 816 20.83 -0.75 -10.34
CA GLY A 816 20.42 0.58 -9.87
C GLY A 816 18.91 0.80 -9.88
N SER A 817 18.13 -0.27 -9.86
CA SER A 817 16.68 -0.28 -10.10
C SER A 817 15.84 0.22 -8.93
N GLY A 818 16.43 0.34 -7.74
CA GLY A 818 15.76 0.99 -6.60
C GLY A 818 16.34 2.37 -6.30
N TRP A 819 15.90 3.02 -5.22
CA TRP A 819 16.14 4.46 -5.02
C TRP A 819 17.62 4.84 -4.83
N ALA A 820 18.43 3.92 -4.33
CA ALA A 820 19.87 4.05 -4.15
C ALA A 820 20.55 2.67 -4.11
N SER A 821 21.88 2.64 -4.11
CA SER A 821 22.71 1.47 -3.86
C SER A 821 23.93 1.82 -3.00
N SER A 822 24.72 0.83 -2.59
CA SER A 822 25.93 1.09 -1.81
C SER A 822 27.00 1.91 -2.55
N GLY A 823 26.92 1.99 -3.89
CA GLY A 823 27.79 2.84 -4.69
C GLY A 823 27.74 4.32 -4.29
N ALA A 824 26.63 4.79 -3.72
CA ALA A 824 26.43 6.18 -3.29
C ALA A 824 27.22 6.55 -2.02
N ILE A 825 27.79 5.58 -1.30
CA ILE A 825 28.56 5.81 -0.07
C ILE A 825 29.74 6.74 -0.36
N GLY A 826 29.91 7.76 0.49
CA GLY A 826 30.96 8.76 0.37
C GLY A 826 30.62 9.95 -0.55
N TYR A 827 29.55 9.87 -1.34
CA TYR A 827 28.99 11.03 -2.05
C TYR A 827 27.71 11.54 -1.37
N PHE A 828 26.76 10.65 -1.06
CA PHE A 828 25.51 11.01 -0.40
C PHE A 828 25.62 10.88 1.13
N PRO A 829 24.88 11.68 1.93
CA PRO A 829 25.03 11.66 3.38
C PRO A 829 24.65 10.32 4.04
N ASP A 830 25.47 9.86 4.98
CA ASP A 830 25.23 8.60 5.70
C ASP A 830 23.89 8.59 6.45
N ASN A 831 23.46 9.72 7.02
CA ASN A 831 22.15 9.81 7.69
C ASN A 831 20.93 9.67 6.75
N LYS A 832 21.16 9.63 5.44
CA LYS A 832 20.14 9.33 4.41
C LYS A 832 20.29 7.91 3.88
N LEU A 833 21.53 7.42 3.75
CA LEU A 833 21.80 6.06 3.29
C LEU A 833 21.60 5.00 4.40
N TYR A 834 21.56 5.40 5.66
CA TYR A 834 21.38 4.50 6.80
C TYR A 834 20.22 4.93 7.70
N TYR A 835 19.37 3.97 8.07
CA TYR A 835 18.31 4.13 9.06
C TYR A 835 18.54 3.17 10.23
N LEU A 836 18.64 3.70 11.46
CA LEU A 836 18.98 2.94 12.67
C LEU A 836 20.25 2.07 12.52
N GLY A 837 21.24 2.59 11.79
CA GLY A 837 22.51 1.90 11.53
C GLY A 837 22.45 0.78 10.48
N LYS A 838 21.30 0.57 9.83
CA LYS A 838 21.15 -0.39 8.73
C LYS A 838 21.09 0.35 7.38
N PRO A 839 21.60 -0.25 6.30
CA PRO A 839 21.37 0.25 4.95
C PRO A 839 19.89 0.55 4.68
N ALA A 840 19.61 1.76 4.22
CA ALA A 840 18.29 2.20 3.80
C ALA A 840 18.13 2.14 2.26
N TRP A 841 19.23 1.93 1.51
CA TRP A 841 19.16 1.66 0.08
C TRP A 841 18.59 0.27 -0.20
N GLY A 842 17.94 0.12 -1.35
CA GLY A 842 17.16 -1.07 -1.70
C GLY A 842 16.34 -0.81 -2.95
N GLY A 843 15.19 -1.48 -3.08
CA GLY A 843 14.19 -1.36 -4.14
C GLY A 843 13.50 0.01 -4.22
N SER A 844 12.28 0.03 -4.73
CA SER A 844 11.51 1.26 -4.92
C SER A 844 10.99 1.79 -3.60
N SER A 845 11.06 3.10 -3.37
CA SER A 845 10.36 3.75 -2.26
C SER A 845 9.08 4.46 -2.70
N TRP A 846 8.59 4.11 -3.90
CA TRP A 846 7.48 4.78 -4.59
C TRP A 846 6.58 3.82 -5.40
N ASP A 847 6.72 2.49 -5.22
CA ASP A 847 5.96 1.50 -5.99
C ASP A 847 4.44 1.67 -5.88
N ASN A 848 3.98 2.06 -4.69
CA ASN A 848 2.56 2.26 -4.40
C ASN A 848 2.01 3.60 -4.88
N GLN A 849 2.80 4.36 -5.63
CA GLN A 849 2.37 5.57 -6.32
C GLN A 849 2.43 5.41 -7.84
N ALA A 850 2.80 4.23 -8.33
CA ALA A 850 2.76 3.93 -9.75
C ALA A 850 1.32 4.02 -10.31
N LEU A 851 1.22 4.28 -11.62
CA LEU A 851 0.03 4.09 -12.44
C LEU A 851 0.02 2.68 -13.09
N PHE A 852 0.87 1.78 -12.58
CA PHE A 852 0.94 0.36 -12.89
C PHE A 852 0.84 -0.43 -11.57
N ASP A 853 0.35 -1.67 -11.61
CA ASP A 853 0.44 -2.57 -10.46
C ASP A 853 1.87 -3.12 -10.27
N ILE A 854 2.09 -3.85 -9.18
CA ILE A 854 3.40 -4.40 -8.81
C ILE A 854 3.92 -5.45 -9.81
N GLU A 855 3.10 -5.89 -10.76
CA GLU A 855 3.47 -6.84 -11.82
C GLU A 855 3.65 -6.16 -13.18
N GLY A 856 3.43 -4.84 -13.28
CA GLY A 856 3.63 -4.05 -14.49
C GLY A 856 2.40 -3.92 -15.39
N HIS A 857 1.20 -4.21 -14.90
CA HIS A 857 -0.04 -3.95 -15.64
C HIS A 857 -0.56 -2.53 -15.40
N PRO A 858 -1.03 -1.82 -16.42
CA PRO A 858 -1.48 -0.44 -16.29
C PRO A 858 -2.77 -0.38 -15.47
N LEU A 859 -2.81 0.52 -14.48
CA LEU A 859 -4.00 0.82 -13.71
C LEU A 859 -4.99 1.61 -14.58
N GLN A 860 -6.28 1.56 -14.23
CA GLN A 860 -7.28 2.36 -14.94
C GLN A 860 -7.05 3.88 -14.78
N SER A 861 -6.33 4.32 -13.74
CA SER A 861 -5.96 5.71 -13.52
C SER A 861 -5.07 6.29 -14.64
N LEU A 862 -4.27 5.47 -15.31
CA LEU A 862 -3.45 5.91 -16.45
C LEU A 862 -4.30 6.43 -17.62
N LYS A 863 -5.55 5.95 -17.77
CA LYS A 863 -6.48 6.43 -18.80
C LYS A 863 -6.84 7.91 -18.66
N PHE A 864 -6.59 8.52 -17.49
CA PHE A 864 -6.79 9.94 -17.26
C PHE A 864 -6.21 10.80 -18.40
N TYR A 865 -4.98 10.50 -18.82
CA TYR A 865 -4.28 11.31 -19.83
C TYR A 865 -4.98 11.32 -21.19
N LYS A 866 -5.65 10.23 -21.56
CA LYS A 866 -6.44 10.11 -22.79
C LYS A 866 -7.85 10.66 -22.62
N ASP A 867 -8.48 10.31 -21.50
CA ASP A 867 -9.92 10.41 -21.34
C ASP A 867 -10.34 11.72 -20.68
N ALA A 868 -9.48 12.42 -19.94
CA ALA A 868 -9.81 13.71 -19.33
C ALA A 868 -9.73 14.88 -20.33
N GLY A 869 -8.78 14.83 -21.26
CA GLY A 869 -8.55 15.89 -22.25
C GLY A 869 -9.52 15.89 -23.44
N ASN A 870 -9.25 16.77 -24.41
CA ASN A 870 -9.92 16.83 -25.70
C ASN A 870 -8.95 17.13 -26.85
N GLU A 871 -9.37 16.83 -28.08
CA GLU A 871 -8.55 16.98 -29.30
C GLU A 871 -8.50 18.41 -29.86
N ASN A 872 -9.06 19.39 -29.15
CA ASN A 872 -9.01 20.78 -29.62
C ASN A 872 -7.57 21.27 -29.61
N LYS A 873 -7.18 21.98 -30.66
CA LYS A 873 -5.87 22.65 -30.76
C LYS A 873 -5.97 24.05 -30.18
N GLU A 874 -4.93 24.47 -29.47
CA GLU A 874 -4.88 25.77 -28.80
C GLU A 874 -3.57 26.50 -29.10
N GLN A 875 -3.68 27.79 -29.38
CA GLN A 875 -2.53 28.69 -29.46
C GLN A 875 -2.40 29.45 -28.13
N LEU A 876 -1.30 29.25 -27.43
CA LEU A 876 -0.89 30.11 -26.32
C LEU A 876 -0.07 31.27 -26.88
N THR A 877 -0.68 32.44 -26.93
CA THR A 877 -0.02 33.67 -27.38
C THR A 877 0.75 34.29 -26.21
N ARG A 878 2.07 34.36 -26.31
CA ARG A 878 2.98 35.05 -25.39
C ARG A 878 3.33 36.42 -25.96
N LEU A 879 2.69 37.46 -25.44
CA LEU A 879 2.90 38.85 -25.88
C LEU A 879 3.92 39.54 -24.97
N GLU A 880 5.11 39.81 -25.49
CA GLU A 880 6.23 40.44 -24.76
C GLU A 880 6.34 41.92 -25.13
N PHE A 881 6.18 42.80 -24.15
CA PHE A 881 6.40 44.23 -24.31
C PHE A 881 7.87 44.52 -24.05
N VAL A 882 8.59 45.00 -25.06
CA VAL A 882 10.04 45.19 -24.98
C VAL A 882 10.44 46.64 -25.20
N ASN A 883 11.39 47.12 -24.40
CA ASN A 883 11.92 48.48 -24.49
C ASN A 883 12.89 48.65 -25.70
N GLN A 884 13.53 49.82 -25.81
CA GLN A 884 14.49 50.12 -26.87
C GLN A 884 15.76 49.24 -26.83
N ASP A 885 16.10 48.73 -25.66
CA ASP A 885 17.24 47.83 -25.43
C ASP A 885 16.86 46.34 -25.61
N ASN A 886 15.61 46.07 -26.03
CA ASN A 886 14.99 44.75 -26.13
C ASN A 886 14.77 44.02 -24.79
N ASP A 887 14.83 44.72 -23.66
CA ASP A 887 14.44 44.14 -22.38
C ASP A 887 12.92 43.98 -22.30
N ILE A 888 12.47 42.82 -21.82
CA ILE A 888 11.06 42.56 -21.57
C ILE A 888 10.63 43.30 -20.30
N VAL A 889 9.67 44.23 -20.44
CA VAL A 889 9.12 45.00 -19.32
C VAL A 889 7.79 44.45 -18.80
N LYS A 890 7.04 43.74 -19.65
CA LYS A 890 5.80 43.05 -19.29
C LYS A 890 5.54 41.90 -20.27
N THR A 891 4.95 40.82 -19.78
CA THR A 891 4.42 39.73 -20.61
C THR A 891 2.95 39.55 -20.32
N VAL A 892 2.17 39.21 -21.35
CA VAL A 892 0.75 38.85 -21.24
C VAL A 892 0.54 37.53 -21.99
N PHE A 893 -0.22 36.62 -21.38
CA PHE A 893 -0.58 35.35 -21.98
C PHE A 893 -2.05 35.33 -22.37
N ASN A 894 -2.36 34.63 -23.46
CA ASN A 894 -3.73 34.35 -23.84
C ASN A 894 -3.80 33.01 -24.58
N LYS A 895 -4.71 32.17 -24.12
CA LYS A 895 -5.06 30.89 -24.75
C LYS A 895 -6.26 31.07 -25.65
N THR A 896 -6.14 30.66 -26.91
CA THR A 896 -7.21 30.75 -27.91
C THR A 896 -7.19 29.49 -28.78
N GLU A 897 -8.34 28.85 -28.93
CA GLU A 897 -8.51 27.71 -29.83
C GLU A 897 -8.12 28.07 -31.28
N VAL A 898 -7.40 27.17 -31.95
CA VAL A 898 -6.94 27.39 -33.33
C VAL A 898 -8.14 27.63 -34.26
N GLY A 899 -8.04 28.66 -35.10
CA GLY A 899 -9.09 29.13 -35.99
C GLY A 899 -9.94 30.27 -35.40
N LYS A 900 -9.91 30.51 -34.09
CA LYS A 900 -10.59 31.66 -33.45
C LYS A 900 -9.70 32.91 -33.43
N GLU A 901 -10.32 34.07 -33.21
CA GLU A 901 -9.59 35.33 -33.05
C GLU A 901 -8.97 35.45 -31.65
N VAL A 902 -7.66 35.66 -31.63
CA VAL A 902 -6.90 36.16 -30.48
C VAL A 902 -7.18 37.65 -30.36
N ASN A 903 -7.75 38.08 -29.25
CA ASN A 903 -8.10 39.48 -29.00
C ASN A 903 -7.52 39.93 -27.64
N ILE A 904 -6.33 40.54 -27.66
CA ILE A 904 -5.62 40.97 -26.45
C ILE A 904 -5.55 42.50 -26.41
N SER A 905 -6.23 43.13 -25.46
CA SER A 905 -6.04 44.57 -25.21
C SER A 905 -4.70 44.83 -24.54
N TYR A 906 -3.98 45.86 -24.99
CA TYR A 906 -2.70 46.21 -24.39
C TYR A 906 -2.90 46.79 -22.98
N PRO A 907 -2.21 46.23 -21.96
CA PRO A 907 -2.31 46.76 -20.60
C PRO A 907 -1.60 48.10 -20.51
N ALA A 908 -1.92 48.87 -19.46
CA ALA A 908 -1.06 49.95 -19.04
C ALA A 908 0.28 49.36 -18.53
N ILE A 909 1.39 50.00 -18.88
CA ILE A 909 2.73 49.57 -18.50
C ILE A 909 3.41 50.75 -17.82
N ASP A 910 3.72 50.62 -16.53
CA ASP A 910 4.24 51.72 -15.73
C ASP A 910 5.54 52.30 -16.32
N GLY A 911 5.51 53.59 -16.65
CA GLY A 911 6.64 54.31 -17.23
C GLY A 911 6.86 54.11 -18.75
N TYR A 912 5.95 53.43 -19.44
CA TYR A 912 6.07 53.14 -20.88
C TYR A 912 4.77 53.40 -21.64
N LYS A 913 4.91 53.78 -22.92
CA LYS A 913 3.83 53.86 -23.90
C LYS A 913 4.13 52.97 -25.12
N ILE A 914 3.07 52.48 -25.76
CA ILE A 914 3.15 51.66 -26.98
C ILE A 914 3.71 52.51 -28.13
N SER A 915 4.66 51.98 -28.89
CA SER A 915 5.42 52.76 -29.88
C SER A 915 4.62 53.15 -31.13
N ASP A 916 3.64 52.34 -31.52
CA ASP A 916 2.92 52.45 -32.81
C ASP A 916 1.45 52.93 -32.65
N ASN A 917 1.08 53.45 -31.48
CA ASN A 917 -0.28 53.87 -31.10
C ASN A 917 -1.37 52.77 -31.16
N SER A 918 -1.01 51.51 -31.44
CA SER A 918 -1.97 50.41 -31.38
C SER A 918 -2.40 50.15 -29.93
N ARG A 919 -3.64 49.64 -29.77
CA ARG A 919 -4.27 49.43 -28.44
C ARG A 919 -4.55 47.96 -28.14
N SER A 920 -4.32 47.08 -29.11
CA SER A 920 -4.62 45.66 -29.00
C SER A 920 -3.85 44.85 -30.03
N TYR A 921 -3.64 43.57 -29.72
CA TYR A 921 -3.19 42.56 -30.66
C TYR A 921 -4.40 41.70 -31.06
N ASN A 922 -4.79 41.82 -32.33
CA ASN A 922 -5.91 41.08 -32.91
C ASN A 922 -5.42 40.27 -34.11
N THR A 923 -5.45 38.94 -34.01
CA THR A 923 -5.05 38.02 -35.08
C THR A 923 -5.84 36.73 -34.99
N GLN A 924 -5.79 35.88 -36.01
CA GLN A 924 -6.32 34.53 -35.90
C GLN A 924 -5.29 33.62 -35.22
N ALA A 925 -5.73 32.74 -34.33
CA ALA A 925 -4.91 31.64 -33.84
C ALA A 925 -4.68 30.64 -34.99
N THR A 926 -3.43 30.43 -35.40
CA THR A 926 -3.11 29.71 -36.65
C THR A 926 -2.46 28.35 -36.43
N ALA A 927 -1.85 28.12 -35.27
CA ALA A 927 -1.12 26.90 -34.98
C ALA A 927 -1.25 26.53 -33.51
N ASP A 928 -1.15 25.23 -33.24
CA ASP A 928 -1.09 24.69 -31.89
C ASP A 928 0.27 25.02 -31.25
N GLY A 929 0.29 25.31 -29.95
CA GLY A 929 1.51 25.61 -29.20
C GLY A 929 1.74 27.09 -28.89
N ILE A 930 2.97 27.43 -28.51
CA ILE A 930 3.32 28.77 -28.02
C ILE A 930 3.73 29.67 -29.18
N LYS A 931 3.03 30.79 -29.35
CA LYS A 931 3.37 31.85 -30.31
C LYS A 931 3.87 33.08 -29.55
N THR A 932 5.16 33.40 -29.68
CA THR A 932 5.75 34.60 -29.08
C THR A 932 5.64 35.80 -30.02
N VAL A 933 5.19 36.93 -29.50
CA VAL A 933 5.01 38.18 -30.24
C VAL A 933 5.60 39.32 -29.43
N GLN A 934 6.46 40.13 -30.05
CA GLN A 934 7.05 41.29 -29.38
C GLN A 934 6.33 42.59 -29.77
N VAL A 935 6.01 43.41 -28.77
CA VAL A 935 5.43 44.74 -28.92
C VAL A 935 6.42 45.77 -28.40
N LYS A 936 6.84 46.71 -29.25
CA LYS A 936 7.81 47.74 -28.87
C LYS A 936 7.17 48.81 -28.00
N VAL A 937 7.82 49.16 -26.89
CA VAL A 937 7.42 50.27 -26.02
C VAL A 937 8.54 51.30 -25.87
N VAL A 938 8.15 52.56 -25.66
CA VAL A 938 9.07 53.68 -25.40
C VAL A 938 8.78 54.30 -24.04
N LYS A 939 9.80 54.82 -23.36
CA LYS A 939 9.62 55.49 -22.06
C LYS A 939 8.65 56.66 -22.20
N ASP A 940 7.72 56.77 -21.26
CA ASP A 940 6.78 57.88 -21.20
C ASP A 940 7.41 59.06 -20.44
N THR A 941 8.09 59.95 -21.16
CA THR A 941 8.63 61.19 -20.58
C THR A 941 7.52 62.23 -20.44
N PRO A 942 7.27 62.79 -19.23
CA PRO A 942 6.31 63.87 -19.06
C PRO A 942 6.80 65.10 -19.83
N ASN A 943 6.07 65.49 -20.88
CA ASN A 943 6.41 66.64 -21.70
C ASN A 943 6.08 67.92 -20.93
N ASN A 944 7.11 68.62 -20.47
CA ASN A 944 7.02 69.89 -19.78
C ASN A 944 6.87 71.00 -20.84
N ASN A 945 5.64 71.47 -21.12
CA ASN A 945 5.43 72.72 -21.86
C ASN A 945 4.12 73.43 -21.50
N ASN A 946 4.29 74.74 -21.33
CA ASN A 946 3.45 75.76 -20.71
C ASN A 946 2.18 76.21 -21.45
N ASN A 947 1.27 76.81 -20.65
CA ASN A 947 0.39 77.98 -20.92
C ASN A 947 -0.74 77.89 -21.98
N ASN A 948 -2.02 77.92 -21.53
CA ASN A 948 -2.86 79.13 -21.46
C ASN A 948 -4.35 78.83 -21.18
N ASN A 949 -4.99 79.82 -20.53
CA ASN A 949 -6.36 79.91 -20.00
C ASN A 949 -7.52 79.88 -21.03
N ASN A 950 -8.71 79.49 -20.51
CA ASN A 950 -10.09 79.80 -20.92
C ASN A 950 -10.52 79.35 -22.34
N ASN A 951 -11.66 78.71 -22.59
CA ASN A 951 -13.01 79.04 -22.13
C ASN A 951 -13.99 77.86 -22.37
N THR A 952 -15.13 77.91 -21.69
CA THR A 952 -16.20 76.89 -21.57
C THR A 952 -17.01 76.55 -22.83
N ASN A 953 -17.56 75.32 -22.79
CA ASN A 953 -18.88 74.85 -23.22
C ASN A 953 -19.03 73.99 -24.50
N ASN A 954 -19.22 72.70 -24.18
CA ASN A 954 -20.36 71.83 -24.53
C ASN A 954 -20.32 70.93 -25.78
N ASN A 955 -20.59 69.67 -25.43
CA ASN A 955 -21.34 68.64 -26.16
C ASN A 955 -20.58 67.76 -27.17
N ASN A 956 -20.17 66.56 -26.73
CA ASN A 956 -20.98 65.34 -26.94
C ASN A 956 -20.32 64.05 -26.39
N ASN A 957 -20.98 63.47 -25.37
CA ASN A 957 -21.34 62.05 -25.16
C ASN A 957 -20.51 60.92 -25.81
N ASN A 958 -19.90 60.06 -24.97
CA ASN A 958 -20.43 58.72 -24.66
C ASN A 958 -19.60 57.92 -23.61
N ASN A 959 -20.15 57.88 -22.38
CA ASN A 959 -20.21 56.81 -21.36
C ASN A 959 -18.95 56.13 -20.77
N LYS A 960 -18.42 56.75 -19.70
CA LYS A 960 -17.87 56.04 -18.52
C LYS A 960 -19.00 55.27 -17.81
N GLN A 961 -18.80 53.99 -17.46
CA GLN A 961 -19.77 53.26 -16.64
C GLN A 961 -19.78 53.76 -15.19
N ASP A 962 -20.97 54.11 -14.74
CA ASP A 962 -21.33 54.80 -13.50
C ASP A 962 -21.62 53.78 -12.36
N ASN A 963 -20.59 53.21 -11.74
CA ASN A 963 -20.72 52.22 -10.66
C ASN A 963 -19.75 52.45 -9.48
N GLN A 964 -20.11 51.88 -8.31
CA GLN A 964 -19.40 52.01 -7.03
C GLN A 964 -19.15 50.63 -6.41
N SER A 965 -17.94 50.39 -5.91
CA SER A 965 -17.60 49.17 -5.17
C SER A 965 -18.01 49.26 -3.71
N ILE A 966 -18.69 48.24 -3.20
CA ILE A 966 -19.07 48.15 -1.78
C ILE A 966 -18.10 47.20 -1.07
N TYR A 967 -17.28 47.74 -0.18
CA TYR A 967 -16.28 47.04 0.61
C TYR A 967 -16.93 46.34 1.81
N ARG A 968 -16.60 45.05 2.02
CA ARG A 968 -17.04 44.23 3.16
C ARG A 968 -15.92 44.16 4.21
N MET A 969 -16.24 44.59 5.43
CA MET A 969 -15.32 44.64 6.57
C MET A 969 -15.86 43.74 7.68
N TYR A 970 -15.00 42.95 8.33
CA TYR A 970 -15.38 42.08 9.44
C TYR A 970 -14.65 42.42 10.74
N ASN A 971 -15.41 42.59 11.81
CA ASN A 971 -14.90 42.78 13.16
C ASN A 971 -14.90 41.44 13.90
N LYS A 972 -13.73 40.85 14.08
CA LYS A 972 -13.55 39.57 14.79
C LYS A 972 -13.96 39.62 16.26
N ASN A 973 -13.89 40.79 16.90
CA ASN A 973 -14.18 40.95 18.33
C ASN A 973 -15.68 41.07 18.61
N ALA A 974 -16.43 41.71 17.71
CA ALA A 974 -17.89 41.86 17.81
C ALA A 974 -18.65 40.79 16.99
N GLY A 975 -17.96 40.09 16.08
CA GLY A 975 -18.60 39.20 15.11
C GLY A 975 -19.57 39.94 14.20
N GLN A 976 -19.23 41.17 13.78
CA GLN A 976 -20.09 42.06 12.99
C GLN A 976 -19.47 42.40 11.64
N HIS A 977 -20.31 42.55 10.62
CA HIS A 977 -19.91 43.05 9.31
C HIS A 977 -20.29 44.53 9.12
N HIS A 978 -19.43 45.27 8.43
CA HIS A 978 -19.69 46.64 7.97
C HIS A 978 -19.52 46.72 6.46
N TYR A 979 -20.49 47.34 5.80
CA TYR A 979 -20.51 47.52 4.35
C TYR A 979 -20.41 49.01 4.01
N THR A 980 -19.45 49.36 3.17
CA THR A 980 -19.24 50.76 2.80
C THR A 980 -18.87 50.93 1.33
N GLY A 981 -19.45 51.93 0.67
CA GLY A 981 -19.01 52.36 -0.65
C GLY A 981 -17.78 53.28 -0.62
N SER A 982 -17.26 53.62 0.56
CA SER A 982 -16.13 54.52 0.76
C SER A 982 -14.84 53.75 1.01
N LEU A 983 -13.88 53.86 0.08
CA LEU A 983 -12.54 53.28 0.24
C LEU A 983 -11.84 53.86 1.49
N PHE A 984 -12.08 55.13 1.80
CA PHE A 984 -11.52 55.78 2.97
C PHE A 984 -12.07 55.21 4.29
N GLU A 985 -13.37 54.92 4.36
CA GLU A 985 -13.99 54.30 5.54
C GLU A 985 -13.47 52.87 5.72
N SER A 986 -13.35 52.09 4.63
CA SER A 986 -12.75 50.76 4.64
C SER A 986 -11.31 50.78 5.16
N GLN A 987 -10.46 51.69 4.65
CA GLN A 987 -9.08 51.85 5.11
C GLN A 987 -8.99 52.29 6.58
N SER A 988 -9.90 53.14 7.03
CA SER A 988 -9.97 53.59 8.42
C SER A 988 -10.36 52.44 9.37
N LEU A 989 -11.32 51.60 8.96
CA LEU A 989 -11.71 50.40 9.72
C LEU A 989 -10.57 49.38 9.79
N ARG A 990 -9.80 49.20 8.71
CA ARG A 990 -8.59 48.34 8.73
C ARG A 990 -7.57 48.82 9.76
N LYS A 991 -7.33 50.13 9.83
CA LYS A 991 -6.44 50.72 10.85
C LYS A 991 -6.99 50.55 12.26
N ALA A 992 -8.31 50.52 12.42
CA ALA A 992 -8.99 50.25 13.68
C ALA A 992 -9.12 48.75 14.02
N GLY A 993 -8.44 47.85 13.29
CA GLY A 993 -8.39 46.42 13.58
C GLY A 993 -9.46 45.56 12.91
N TRP A 994 -10.26 46.10 11.99
CA TRP A 994 -11.21 45.31 11.20
C TRP A 994 -10.49 44.57 10.07
N SER A 995 -10.94 43.34 9.80
CA SER A 995 -10.46 42.54 8.66
C SER A 995 -11.17 42.99 7.38
N TYR A 996 -10.40 43.20 6.30
CA TYR A 996 -10.98 43.47 4.98
C TYR A 996 -11.29 42.15 4.29
N GLU A 997 -12.55 41.92 3.94
CA GLU A 997 -13.03 40.69 3.31
C GLU A 997 -13.26 40.84 1.80
N GLY A 998 -12.82 41.95 1.22
CA GLY A 998 -12.95 42.23 -0.20
C GLY A 998 -14.11 43.15 -0.54
N ILE A 999 -14.43 43.23 -1.83
CA ILE A 999 -15.63 43.90 -2.32
C ILE A 999 -16.79 42.92 -2.13
N GLY A 1000 -17.86 43.30 -1.44
CA GLY A 1000 -19.07 42.48 -1.31
C GLY A 1000 -19.88 42.45 -2.61
N TRP A 1001 -20.04 43.60 -3.26
CA TRP A 1001 -20.69 43.73 -4.57
C TRP A 1001 -20.40 45.08 -5.23
N ILE A 1002 -20.82 45.22 -6.50
CA ILE A 1002 -20.79 46.48 -7.24
C ILE A 1002 -22.21 47.05 -7.35
N SER A 1003 -22.41 48.26 -6.85
CA SER A 1003 -23.68 49.01 -6.91
C SER A 1003 -23.65 50.07 -8.02
N PRO A 1004 -24.79 50.44 -8.61
CA PRO A 1004 -24.86 51.58 -9.52
C PRO A 1004 -24.70 52.92 -8.79
N ASN A 1005 -24.25 53.95 -9.50
CA ASN A 1005 -24.19 55.32 -8.96
C ASN A 1005 -25.56 56.01 -8.88
N LYS A 1006 -26.62 55.43 -9.48
CA LYS A 1006 -28.00 55.92 -9.47
C LYS A 1006 -28.99 54.74 -9.37
N GLY A 1007 -30.15 54.94 -8.75
CA GLY A 1007 -31.16 53.89 -8.59
C GLY A 1007 -31.98 54.09 -7.32
N ASN A 1008 -32.61 53.03 -6.82
CA ASN A 1008 -33.35 53.10 -5.55
C ASN A 1008 -32.38 53.21 -4.38
N ASN A 1009 -32.58 54.17 -3.48
CA ASN A 1009 -31.68 54.40 -2.35
C ASN A 1009 -31.58 53.18 -1.43
N VAL A 1010 -30.36 52.86 -0.98
CA VAL A 1010 -30.10 52.00 0.16
C VAL A 1010 -29.63 52.87 1.33
N TYR A 1011 -30.45 52.95 2.35
CA TYR A 1011 -30.26 53.77 3.54
C TYR A 1011 -29.44 53.01 4.58
N ARG A 1012 -28.54 53.72 5.29
CA ARG A 1012 -27.80 53.20 6.45
C ARG A 1012 -28.28 53.88 7.72
N VAL A 1013 -28.59 53.08 8.74
CA VAL A 1013 -28.95 53.53 10.08
C VAL A 1013 -28.03 52.86 11.10
N TYR A 1014 -27.62 53.62 12.11
CA TYR A 1014 -26.68 53.21 13.14
C TYR A 1014 -27.35 53.17 14.52
N ASN A 1015 -27.14 52.10 15.29
CA ASN A 1015 -27.61 52.00 16.66
C ASN A 1015 -26.53 52.45 17.64
N PRO A 1016 -26.68 53.61 18.32
CA PRO A 1016 -25.67 54.09 19.26
C PRO A 1016 -25.49 53.20 20.50
N ASN A 1017 -26.46 52.34 20.82
CA ASN A 1017 -26.41 51.47 21.99
C ASN A 1017 -25.70 50.13 21.72
N SER A 1018 -25.81 49.58 20.50
CA SER A 1018 -25.21 48.29 20.12
C SER A 1018 -23.99 48.40 19.21
N GLY A 1019 -23.76 49.56 18.58
CA GLY A 1019 -22.72 49.73 17.56
C GLY A 1019 -23.10 49.16 16.18
N GLU A 1020 -24.31 48.64 16.01
CA GLU A 1020 -24.74 47.98 14.78
C GLU A 1020 -25.14 48.95 13.67
N HIS A 1021 -24.90 48.54 12.43
CA HIS A 1021 -25.42 49.20 11.24
C HIS A 1021 -26.45 48.30 10.55
N LEU A 1022 -27.58 48.90 10.15
CA LEU A 1022 -28.59 48.26 9.31
C LEU A 1022 -28.68 48.98 7.97
N TYR A 1023 -28.80 48.19 6.91
CA TYR A 1023 -28.95 48.66 5.53
C TYR A 1023 -30.32 48.26 4.99
N THR A 1024 -31.06 49.22 4.44
CA THR A 1024 -32.41 48.97 3.93
C THR A 1024 -32.75 49.80 2.70
N SER A 1025 -33.46 49.22 1.74
CA SER A 1025 -34.05 49.93 0.61
C SER A 1025 -35.41 50.57 0.95
N SER A 1026 -35.96 50.29 2.14
CA SER A 1026 -37.27 50.79 2.59
C SER A 1026 -37.13 52.10 3.37
N ALA A 1027 -37.64 53.18 2.78
CA ALA A 1027 -37.73 54.47 3.47
C ALA A 1027 -38.63 54.41 4.72
N PHE A 1028 -39.64 53.54 4.73
CA PHE A 1028 -40.52 53.31 5.88
C PHE A 1028 -39.79 52.62 7.03
N GLU A 1029 -39.05 51.53 6.75
CA GLU A 1029 -38.27 50.80 7.77
C GLU A 1029 -37.23 51.74 8.42
N LYS A 1030 -36.50 52.50 7.59
CA LYS A 1030 -35.57 53.52 8.08
C LYS A 1030 -36.27 54.57 8.95
N ASN A 1031 -37.41 55.14 8.52
CA ASN A 1031 -38.14 56.14 9.31
C ASN A 1031 -38.64 55.56 10.66
N SER A 1032 -39.09 54.31 10.67
CA SER A 1032 -39.58 53.63 11.87
C SER A 1032 -38.45 53.32 12.86
N ILE A 1033 -37.29 52.88 12.37
CA ILE A 1033 -36.12 52.57 13.20
C ILE A 1033 -35.49 53.85 13.80
N VAL A 1034 -35.49 54.95 13.04
CA VAL A 1034 -35.03 56.25 13.55
C VAL A 1034 -35.93 56.77 14.69
N LYS A 1035 -37.26 56.56 14.62
CA LYS A 1035 -38.18 56.89 15.72
C LYS A 1035 -37.91 56.08 16.99
N LEU A 1036 -37.28 54.91 16.87
CA LEU A 1036 -36.87 54.05 17.98
C LEU A 1036 -35.47 54.41 18.54
N GLY A 1037 -34.89 55.53 18.11
CA GLY A 1037 -33.63 56.07 18.67
C GLY A 1037 -32.36 55.74 17.88
N TRP A 1038 -32.46 55.09 16.72
CA TRP A 1038 -31.31 54.88 15.83
C TRP A 1038 -30.99 56.14 15.03
N LYS A 1039 -29.72 56.34 14.68
CA LYS A 1039 -29.23 57.49 13.92
C LYS A 1039 -29.24 57.19 12.42
N TYR A 1040 -29.90 58.05 11.63
CA TYR A 1040 -29.83 57.97 10.17
C TYR A 1040 -28.51 58.57 9.67
N GLU A 1041 -27.79 57.81 8.83
CA GLU A 1041 -26.46 58.19 8.32
C GLU A 1041 -26.44 58.54 6.83
N GLY A 1042 -27.59 58.53 6.17
CA GLY A 1042 -27.70 58.87 4.75
C GLY A 1042 -27.91 57.67 3.82
N VAL A 1043 -27.89 57.97 2.52
CA VAL A 1043 -27.88 56.97 1.46
C VAL A 1043 -26.44 56.48 1.28
N SER A 1044 -26.20 55.18 1.48
CA SER A 1044 -24.86 54.61 1.37
C SER A 1044 -24.50 54.20 -0.06
N TRP A 1045 -25.48 53.73 -0.82
CA TRP A 1045 -25.37 53.42 -2.25
C TRP A 1045 -26.78 53.28 -2.84
N HIS A 1046 -26.86 53.00 -4.15
CA HIS A 1046 -28.11 52.74 -4.83
C HIS A 1046 -28.25 51.26 -5.20
N SER A 1047 -29.49 50.79 -5.26
CA SER A 1047 -29.91 49.49 -5.76
C SER A 1047 -30.17 49.58 -7.26
N GLY A 1048 -29.68 48.60 -8.01
CA GLY A 1048 -29.95 48.40 -9.42
C GLY A 1048 -29.14 47.24 -10.00
N GLY A 1049 -29.61 46.68 -11.12
CA GLY A 1049 -29.08 45.44 -11.69
C GLY A 1049 -30.00 44.24 -11.45
N LYS A 1050 -29.50 43.04 -11.76
CA LYS A 1050 -30.28 41.78 -11.70
C LYS A 1050 -29.77 40.78 -10.65
N ILE A 1051 -28.68 41.08 -9.93
CA ILE A 1051 -28.09 40.14 -8.97
C ILE A 1051 -28.63 40.43 -7.57
N PRO A 1052 -29.35 39.50 -6.93
CA PRO A 1052 -29.96 39.74 -5.62
C PRO A 1052 -28.93 39.72 -4.48
N VAL A 1053 -28.95 40.75 -3.61
CA VAL A 1053 -28.30 40.74 -2.30
C VAL A 1053 -29.31 40.27 -1.26
N TYR A 1054 -29.01 39.16 -0.60
CA TYR A 1054 -29.87 38.56 0.43
C TYR A 1054 -29.60 39.18 1.79
N ARG A 1055 -30.66 39.50 2.54
CA ARG A 1055 -30.56 39.89 3.96
C ARG A 1055 -31.01 38.73 4.83
N LEU A 1056 -30.23 38.43 5.87
CA LEU A 1056 -30.56 37.46 6.90
C LEU A 1056 -30.61 38.13 8.26
N PHE A 1057 -31.56 37.74 9.10
CA PHE A 1057 -31.75 38.20 10.46
C PHE A 1057 -31.44 37.09 11.46
N ASN A 1058 -30.66 37.40 12.50
CA ASN A 1058 -30.36 36.50 13.60
C ASN A 1058 -31.33 36.74 14.78
N PRO A 1059 -32.36 35.88 14.98
CA PRO A 1059 -33.31 36.06 16.08
C PRO A 1059 -32.69 35.85 17.47
N LYS A 1060 -31.45 35.34 17.55
CA LYS A 1060 -30.73 35.09 18.80
C LYS A 1060 -29.74 36.19 19.15
N ALA A 1061 -29.60 37.24 18.33
CA ALA A 1061 -28.66 38.33 18.62
C ALA A 1061 -29.08 39.11 19.88
N THR A 1062 -28.17 39.24 20.84
CA THR A 1062 -28.41 39.87 22.16
C THR A 1062 -27.82 41.28 22.29
N GLY A 1063 -27.49 41.93 21.16
CA GLY A 1063 -27.10 43.34 21.10
C GLY A 1063 -25.59 43.64 21.00
N LYS A 1064 -24.71 42.63 20.95
CA LYS A 1064 -23.27 42.80 20.63
C LYS A 1064 -22.78 41.97 19.44
N GLN A 1065 -23.59 41.03 18.98
CA GLN A 1065 -23.32 40.12 17.86
C GLN A 1065 -24.10 40.59 16.64
N GLU A 1066 -23.71 40.19 15.42
CA GLU A 1066 -24.43 40.55 14.20
C GLU A 1066 -25.90 40.13 14.24
N SER A 1067 -26.80 41.12 14.25
CA SER A 1067 -28.24 40.89 14.08
C SER A 1067 -28.65 40.74 12.62
N HIS A 1068 -27.94 41.34 11.66
CA HIS A 1068 -28.28 41.30 10.24
C HIS A 1068 -27.06 41.10 9.35
N HIS A 1069 -27.18 40.17 8.39
CA HIS A 1069 -26.11 39.82 7.44
C HIS A 1069 -26.56 40.03 6.00
N TYR A 1070 -25.64 40.44 5.12
CA TYR A 1070 -25.92 40.77 3.71
C TYR A 1070 -24.96 40.05 2.77
N THR A 1071 -25.48 39.20 1.89
CA THR A 1071 -24.62 38.40 1.00
C THR A 1071 -25.22 38.19 -0.38
N LEU A 1072 -24.36 38.14 -1.41
CA LEU A 1072 -24.71 37.62 -2.74
C LEU A 1072 -24.62 36.09 -2.80
N ASN A 1073 -23.91 35.47 -1.86
CA ASN A 1073 -23.59 34.05 -1.88
C ASN A 1073 -24.75 33.23 -1.33
N THR A 1074 -25.40 32.45 -2.21
CA THR A 1074 -26.51 31.56 -1.84
C THR A 1074 -26.08 30.45 -0.88
N TYR A 1075 -24.82 30.00 -0.91
CA TYR A 1075 -24.26 29.04 0.03
C TYR A 1075 -24.08 29.65 1.43
N GLU A 1076 -23.52 30.85 1.54
CA GLU A 1076 -23.41 31.58 2.82
C GLU A 1076 -24.79 31.81 3.44
N ARG A 1077 -25.76 32.26 2.63
CA ARG A 1077 -27.16 32.38 3.04
C ARG A 1077 -27.74 31.05 3.55
N ASN A 1078 -27.62 29.98 2.77
CA ASN A 1078 -28.19 28.68 3.12
C ASN A 1078 -27.55 28.09 4.39
N ASN A 1079 -26.24 28.29 4.58
CA ASN A 1079 -25.53 27.89 5.78
C ASN A 1079 -26.03 28.65 7.02
N LEU A 1080 -26.19 29.97 6.92
CA LEU A 1080 -26.73 30.78 8.03
C LEU A 1080 -28.18 30.40 8.37
N ILE A 1081 -29.02 30.10 7.37
CA ILE A 1081 -30.38 29.57 7.59
C ILE A 1081 -30.33 28.26 8.39
N ARG A 1082 -29.44 27.33 8.02
CA ARG A 1082 -29.24 26.07 8.75
C ARG A 1082 -28.79 26.30 10.19
N LEU A 1083 -28.07 27.38 10.47
CA LEU A 1083 -27.63 27.80 11.81
C LEU A 1083 -28.72 28.55 12.60
N GLY A 1084 -29.95 28.64 12.07
CA GLY A 1084 -31.10 29.23 12.76
C GLY A 1084 -31.35 30.71 12.48
N TRP A 1085 -30.66 31.30 11.50
CA TRP A 1085 -30.98 32.63 11.00
C TRP A 1085 -32.21 32.59 10.10
N LYS A 1086 -32.96 33.70 10.05
CA LYS A 1086 -34.13 33.86 9.19
C LYS A 1086 -33.75 34.65 7.95
N SER A 1087 -34.13 34.18 6.77
CA SER A 1087 -33.94 34.92 5.53
C SER A 1087 -35.07 35.94 5.37
N ASP A 1088 -34.72 37.22 5.22
CA ASP A 1088 -35.65 38.30 4.86
C ASP A 1088 -35.87 38.39 3.33
N GLY A 1089 -35.20 37.51 2.58
CA GLY A 1089 -35.24 37.51 1.13
C GLY A 1089 -34.27 38.52 0.51
N VAL A 1090 -34.64 39.04 -0.66
CA VAL A 1090 -33.79 39.98 -1.42
C VAL A 1090 -33.96 41.38 -0.85
N ALA A 1091 -32.89 41.97 -0.33
CA ALA A 1091 -32.92 43.32 0.23
C ALA A 1091 -32.81 44.40 -0.85
N TRP A 1092 -31.97 44.14 -1.85
CA TRP A 1092 -31.82 44.95 -3.08
C TRP A 1092 -31.07 44.17 -4.15
N ASN A 1093 -30.95 44.75 -5.35
CA ASN A 1093 -30.16 44.17 -6.44
C ASN A 1093 -28.86 44.96 -6.68
N ALA A 1094 -27.80 44.24 -7.00
CA ALA A 1094 -26.49 44.74 -7.41
C ALA A 1094 -26.27 44.56 -8.92
N LEU A 1095 -25.30 45.29 -9.49
CA LEU A 1095 -24.95 45.22 -10.92
C LEU A 1095 -24.18 43.95 -11.24
N LYS A 1096 -23.18 43.62 -10.42
CA LYS A 1096 -22.36 42.41 -10.54
C LYS A 1096 -21.84 41.96 -9.17
N ALA A 1097 -21.63 40.65 -9.03
CA ALA A 1097 -20.81 40.11 -7.96
C ALA A 1097 -19.37 40.59 -8.14
N SER A 1098 -18.66 40.78 -7.03
CA SER A 1098 -17.20 40.85 -7.07
C SER A 1098 -16.66 39.49 -7.52
N LYS A 1099 -15.62 39.53 -8.36
CA LYS A 1099 -14.90 38.33 -8.79
C LYS A 1099 -14.02 37.83 -7.66
#